data_AF-A0A7K6MMY4-F1
#
_entry.id   AF-A0A7K6MMY4-F1
#
_cell.length_a   1.000
_cell.length_b   1.000
_cell.length_c   1.000
_cell.angle_alpha   90.00
_cell.angle_beta   90.00
_cell.angle_gamma   90.00
#
_symmetry.space_group_name_H-M   'P 1'
#
loop_
_entity.id
_entity.type
_entity.pdbx_description
1 polymer ?
#
loop_
_entity_poly.entity_id
_entity_poly.type
_entity_poly.pdbx_seq_one_letter_code
_entity_poly.pdbx_strand_id
1 'polypeptide(L)'
;QKSMKGFLFAKLYFEIKEYELAKRYISTYLNIQERDPKAHRFLGQIYEAEDNIEKAFGCYKRSVELNPTQKDLVLKIAELLCNNDITDGRAKYWVDRAAKLFPGSPAIYRLKEQLLDCKGEDGWNQLFDLIQAELYARPDDVYINIRLVALYRSNNRLKDAVLHCQEAEKRIPLQSSLEWCSCVVETFEEYLESLQDLESDKNNWRTIKRDHLLAYSSFVRLTLSSRDVPECREALESFDHALQSVKPYVSAADELSRTYVEMKGQLYMHAGALLLKMAQDNETQWRAMCELAALCYLLSFQVPKPKSKLIKGDQTGQDMLEMLACDRKSQSGHMLLNLSHGKQDFFKEIVESFANKSGSFALFDSLFESGASRERSFIGTDDIGNVSTQAPVQVELHKYDIGAIRLHNGSLQHLVWLGLQWNSMSVLPPMRKWLKQLFHLPQETSRLETDAPESICLLDLEVFLLGVVFTSNLQLQEKFNSQYSAHQPQFLPLPICKQLYTEKQRSWWDAVRTLLQRKSIPGTAAKLRLIVQHGISTLRTLEKHGLQPALIIHWAKSLQKTGINLNSFYDQKEYIGRSVYYWKKVLPMLETIKNKRSISEPTDPLFKHFHSVDIQVFQVAAYEEEAQIAFAMLDAVDGKTDDALSAFEAIENVVSYWNLAVIFQRKAEEIENDVMLPEEHEEHKTYLLKAKYYLMKIIAESSSDMSVAEKV
;
A
#
# COMPACT_ATOMS: atom_id res chain seq x y z
N GLN A 1 13.53 37.51 41.14
CA GLN A 1 13.84 37.23 39.72
C GLN A 1 14.77 36.03 39.49
N LYS A 2 15.94 35.90 40.17
CA LYS A 2 16.84 34.74 39.98
C LYS A 2 16.19 33.37 40.30
N SER A 3 15.38 33.28 41.36
CA SER A 3 14.74 32.01 41.74
C SER A 3 13.61 31.57 40.79
N MET A 4 12.81 32.49 40.22
CA MET A 4 11.79 32.14 39.20
C MET A 4 12.40 31.57 37.91
N LYS A 5 13.66 31.92 37.58
CA LYS A 5 14.42 31.34 36.46
C LYS A 5 15.08 30.00 36.81
N GLY A 6 15.04 29.57 38.08
CA GLY A 6 15.66 28.33 38.57
C GLY A 6 15.15 27.08 37.87
N PHE A 7 13.86 27.04 37.51
CA PHE A 7 13.27 25.93 36.74
C PHE A 7 13.89 25.81 35.33
N LEU A 8 14.15 26.93 34.66
CA LEU A 8 14.77 26.93 33.33
C LEU A 8 16.24 26.51 33.40
N PHE A 9 16.98 26.99 34.41
CA PHE A 9 18.36 26.56 34.62
C PHE A 9 18.44 25.07 34.94
N ALA A 10 17.53 24.55 35.75
CA ALA A 10 17.46 23.12 36.04
C ALA A 10 17.26 22.27 34.77
N LYS A 11 16.44 22.73 33.82
CA LYS A 11 16.28 22.07 32.52
C LYS A 11 17.55 22.07 31.68
N LEU A 12 18.23 23.21 31.59
CA LEU A 12 19.48 23.32 30.84
C LEU A 12 20.58 22.42 31.42
N TYR A 13 20.71 22.35 32.75
CA TYR A 13 21.69 21.46 33.39
C TYR A 13 21.32 19.98 33.26
N PHE A 14 20.03 19.64 33.23
CA PHE A 14 19.59 18.27 32.96
C PHE A 14 19.92 17.82 31.53
N GLU A 15 19.78 18.70 30.53
CA GLU A 15 20.17 18.40 29.14
C GLU A 15 21.66 18.12 28.99
N ILE A 16 22.50 18.74 29.83
CA ILE A 16 23.95 18.54 29.87
C ILE A 16 24.35 17.37 30.81
N LYS A 17 23.37 16.65 31.38
CA LYS A 17 23.52 15.54 32.34
C LYS A 17 24.22 15.92 33.67
N GLU A 18 24.22 17.20 34.00
CA GLU A 18 24.73 17.73 35.27
C GLU A 18 23.62 17.70 36.34
N TYR A 19 23.27 16.48 36.78
CA TYR A 19 22.10 16.23 37.63
C TYR A 19 22.17 16.89 39.00
N GLU A 20 23.36 17.00 39.61
CA GLU A 20 23.54 17.67 40.91
C GLU A 20 23.22 19.16 40.85
N LEU A 21 23.66 19.84 39.79
CA LEU A 21 23.33 21.25 39.56
C LEU A 21 21.84 21.41 39.25
N ALA A 22 21.28 20.53 38.42
CA ALA A 22 19.85 20.51 38.12
C ALA A 22 19.00 20.39 39.41
N LYS A 23 19.36 19.46 40.32
CA LYS A 23 18.74 19.29 41.65
C LYS A 23 18.83 20.56 42.48
N ARG A 24 20.01 21.17 42.57
CA ARG A 24 20.20 22.40 43.35
C ARG A 24 19.29 23.53 42.85
N TYR A 25 19.24 23.75 41.53
CA TYR A 25 18.39 24.81 40.95
C TYR A 25 16.90 24.51 41.09
N ILE A 26 16.45 23.26 40.89
CA ILE A 26 15.04 22.90 41.06
C ILE A 26 14.60 22.95 42.52
N SER A 27 15.45 22.55 43.47
CA SER A 27 15.17 22.67 44.91
C SER A 27 15.09 24.13 45.35
N THR A 28 15.96 25.02 44.85
CA THR A 28 15.85 26.46 45.13
C THR A 28 14.58 27.09 44.55
N TYR A 29 14.06 26.55 43.45
CA TYR A 29 12.79 26.95 42.87
C TYR A 29 11.61 26.44 43.71
N LEU A 30 11.64 25.17 44.12
CA LEU A 30 10.62 24.56 44.96
C LEU A 30 10.54 25.21 46.36
N ASN A 31 11.63 25.73 46.91
CA ASN A 31 11.61 26.51 48.15
C ASN A 31 10.80 27.82 48.06
N ILE A 32 10.53 28.32 46.84
CA ILE A 32 9.70 29.51 46.61
C ILE A 32 8.30 29.12 46.12
N GLN A 33 8.21 28.09 45.29
CA GLN A 33 6.97 27.59 44.70
C GLN A 33 6.73 26.14 45.13
N GLU A 34 6.50 25.93 46.43
CA GLU A 34 6.41 24.59 47.03
C GLU A 34 5.29 23.71 46.47
N ARG A 35 4.24 24.35 45.92
CA ARG A 35 3.05 23.68 45.39
C ARG A 35 3.03 23.56 43.86
N ASP A 36 4.14 23.85 43.17
CA ASP A 36 4.19 23.71 41.71
C ASP A 36 4.30 22.22 41.29
N PRO A 37 3.26 21.63 40.67
CA PRO A 37 3.29 20.23 40.25
C PRO A 37 4.34 19.95 39.17
N LYS A 38 4.65 20.93 38.31
CA LYS A 38 5.61 20.78 37.21
C LYS A 38 7.04 20.64 37.74
N ALA A 39 7.36 21.37 38.81
CA ALA A 39 8.67 21.30 39.45
C ALA A 39 8.88 20.00 40.22
N HIS A 40 7.86 19.49 40.93
CA HIS A 40 7.92 18.17 41.56
C HIS A 40 8.03 17.04 40.51
N ARG A 41 7.32 17.15 39.38
CA ARG A 41 7.49 16.21 38.25
C ARG A 41 8.92 16.23 37.71
N PHE A 42 9.46 17.42 37.46
CA PHE A 42 10.83 17.54 36.93
C PHE A 42 11.89 17.04 37.90
N LEU A 43 11.72 17.28 39.22
CA LEU A 43 12.59 16.70 40.24
C LEU A 43 12.54 15.17 40.26
N GLY A 44 11.35 14.58 40.08
CA GLY A 44 11.22 13.13 39.92
C GLY A 44 11.96 12.58 38.70
N GLN A 45 11.96 13.31 37.57
CA GLN A 45 12.71 12.93 36.37
C GLN A 45 14.22 12.95 36.59
N ILE A 46 14.71 13.91 37.37
CA ILE A 46 16.13 13.98 37.72
C ILE A 46 16.51 12.77 38.59
N TYR A 47 15.72 12.44 39.61
CA TYR A 47 15.98 11.27 40.46
C TYR A 47 15.85 9.94 39.71
N GLU A 48 14.92 9.83 38.76
CA GLU A 48 14.81 8.66 37.88
C GLU A 48 16.05 8.51 37.00
N ALA A 49 16.59 9.60 36.45
CA ALA A 49 17.82 9.57 35.65
C ALA A 49 19.08 9.22 36.47
N GLU A 50 19.03 9.42 37.79
CA GLU A 50 20.07 9.02 38.76
C GLU A 50 19.83 7.63 39.38
N ASP A 51 18.83 6.88 38.86
CA ASP A 51 18.44 5.55 39.36
C ASP A 51 18.01 5.54 40.84
N ASN A 52 17.55 6.69 41.37
CA ASN A 52 17.07 6.85 42.74
C ASN A 52 15.55 6.74 42.82
N ILE A 53 15.07 5.49 42.78
CA ILE A 53 13.67 5.15 42.57
C ILE A 53 12.74 5.63 43.69
N GLU A 54 13.13 5.47 44.96
CA GLU A 54 12.30 5.90 46.10
C GLU A 54 12.09 7.42 46.13
N LYS A 55 13.13 8.20 45.83
CA LYS A 55 13.02 9.66 45.76
C LYS A 55 12.23 10.11 44.53
N ALA A 56 12.44 9.45 43.40
CA ALA A 56 11.66 9.70 42.18
C ALA A 56 10.17 9.44 42.42
N PHE A 57 9.82 8.30 43.01
CA PHE A 57 8.46 7.95 43.41
C PHE A 57 7.84 9.00 44.34
N GLY A 58 8.56 9.42 45.38
CA GLY A 58 8.09 10.47 46.30
C GLY A 58 7.76 11.78 45.59
N CYS A 59 8.64 12.23 44.68
CA CYS A 59 8.45 13.47 43.92
C CYS A 59 7.28 13.37 42.92
N TYR A 60 7.16 12.24 42.21
CA TYR A 60 6.06 11.99 41.29
C TYR A 60 4.72 11.87 42.01
N LYS A 61 4.66 11.15 43.13
CA LYS A 61 3.46 11.07 43.98
C LYS A 61 3.04 12.46 44.44
N ARG A 62 3.98 13.30 44.89
CA ARG A 62 3.70 14.68 45.31
C ARG A 62 3.15 15.53 44.17
N SER A 63 3.68 15.38 42.96
CA SER A 63 3.16 16.07 41.77
C SER A 63 1.73 15.64 41.43
N VAL A 64 1.40 14.36 41.54
CA VAL A 64 0.03 13.84 41.31
C VAL A 64 -0.95 14.33 42.39
N GLU A 65 -0.53 14.40 43.65
CA GLU A 65 -1.34 14.97 44.74
C GLU A 65 -1.66 16.45 44.50
N LEU A 66 -0.70 17.22 44.00
CA LEU A 66 -0.85 18.65 43.72
C LEU A 66 -1.67 18.93 42.46
N ASN A 67 -1.59 18.05 41.46
CA ASN A 67 -2.42 18.14 40.25
C ASN A 67 -2.88 16.74 39.77
N PRO A 68 -4.11 16.33 40.15
CA PRO A 68 -4.70 15.05 39.76
C PRO A 68 -4.99 14.87 38.26
N THR A 69 -4.90 15.94 37.45
CA THR A 69 -5.18 15.87 36.00
C THR A 69 -4.05 15.21 35.19
N GLN A 70 -2.87 15.03 35.79
CA GLN A 70 -1.69 14.40 35.17
C GLN A 70 -1.83 12.88 35.10
N LYS A 71 -2.73 12.38 34.24
CA LYS A 71 -2.97 10.94 34.10
C LYS A 71 -1.71 10.21 33.63
N ASP A 72 -0.94 10.80 32.72
CA ASP A 72 0.33 10.25 32.19
C ASP A 72 1.34 9.96 33.30
N LEU A 73 1.39 10.81 34.32
CA LEU A 73 2.29 10.64 35.46
C LEU A 73 1.88 9.46 36.35
N VAL A 74 0.58 9.15 36.46
CA VAL A 74 0.10 7.97 37.20
C VAL A 74 0.55 6.67 36.53
N LEU A 75 0.50 6.61 35.19
CA LEU A 75 1.04 5.47 34.44
C LEU A 75 2.56 5.35 34.65
N LYS A 76 3.29 6.47 34.57
CA LYS A 76 4.74 6.50 34.78
C LYS A 76 5.15 6.03 36.17
N ILE A 77 4.38 6.36 37.21
CA ILE A 77 4.58 5.84 38.58
C ILE A 77 4.40 4.32 38.61
N ALA A 78 3.36 3.80 37.97
CA ALA A 78 3.12 2.36 37.91
C ALA A 78 4.25 1.61 37.19
N GLU A 79 4.73 2.13 36.05
CA GLU A 79 5.89 1.59 35.32
C GLU A 79 7.17 1.62 36.16
N LEU A 80 7.43 2.74 36.85
CA LEU A 80 8.61 2.91 37.69
C LEU A 80 8.67 1.87 38.81
N LEU A 81 7.53 1.55 39.44
CA LEU A 81 7.49 0.56 40.51
C LEU A 81 7.67 -0.87 39.97
N CYS A 82 6.94 -1.25 38.92
CA CYS A 82 7.01 -2.61 38.35
C CYS A 82 8.38 -2.94 37.74
N ASN A 83 9.06 -1.98 37.11
CA ASN A 83 10.36 -2.23 36.48
C ASN A 83 11.51 -2.42 37.49
N ASN A 84 11.36 -1.92 38.72
CA ASN A 84 12.42 -1.96 39.73
C ASN A 84 12.24 -3.09 40.75
N ASP A 85 11.03 -3.25 41.29
CA ASP A 85 10.71 -4.34 42.21
C ASP A 85 9.27 -4.81 42.00
N ILE A 86 9.14 -5.96 41.35
CA ILE A 86 7.86 -6.61 41.05
C ILE A 86 7.15 -7.04 42.35
N THR A 87 7.89 -7.20 43.46
CA THR A 87 7.34 -7.59 44.77
C THR A 87 6.85 -6.40 45.61
N ASP A 88 7.00 -5.16 45.12
CA ASP A 88 6.53 -3.97 45.81
C ASP A 88 4.99 -3.95 45.89
N GLY A 89 4.46 -4.12 47.11
CA GLY A 89 3.01 -4.07 47.37
C GLY A 89 2.33 -2.76 46.94
N ARG A 90 3.08 -1.67 46.73
CA ARG A 90 2.57 -0.39 46.19
C ARG A 90 2.26 -0.49 44.70
N ALA A 91 2.95 -1.34 43.95
CA ALA A 91 2.82 -1.44 42.50
C ALA A 91 1.39 -1.81 42.09
N LYS A 92 0.77 -2.79 42.77
CA LYS A 92 -0.63 -3.20 42.53
C LYS A 92 -1.62 -2.03 42.65
N TYR A 93 -1.49 -1.22 43.70
CA TYR A 93 -2.35 -0.04 43.89
C TYR A 93 -2.22 0.98 42.75
N TRP A 94 -0.99 1.28 42.33
CA TRP A 94 -0.75 2.26 41.27
C TRP A 94 -1.15 1.75 39.89
N VAL A 95 -0.96 0.45 39.62
CA VAL A 95 -1.44 -0.21 38.40
C VAL A 95 -2.96 -0.21 38.34
N ASP A 96 -3.67 -0.53 39.43
CA ASP A 96 -5.14 -0.47 39.48
C ASP A 96 -5.67 0.97 39.32
N ARG A 97 -4.97 1.93 39.92
CA ARG A 97 -5.30 3.35 39.75
C ARG A 97 -5.07 3.82 38.32
N ALA A 98 -3.98 3.39 37.68
CA ALA A 98 -3.72 3.66 36.27
C ALA A 98 -4.79 2.99 35.39
N ALA A 99 -5.19 1.76 35.69
CA ALA A 99 -6.18 0.99 34.91
C ALA A 99 -7.54 1.69 34.86
N LYS A 100 -7.95 2.29 35.98
CA LYS A 100 -9.18 3.12 36.04
C LYS A 100 -9.07 4.40 35.19
N LEU A 101 -7.88 4.96 35.06
CA LEU A 101 -7.63 6.20 34.30
C LEU A 101 -7.44 5.93 32.80
N PHE A 102 -6.93 4.76 32.43
CA PHE A 102 -6.67 4.34 31.05
C PHE A 102 -7.21 2.93 30.79
N PRO A 103 -8.54 2.75 30.75
CA PRO A 103 -9.13 1.45 30.45
C PRO A 103 -8.63 0.92 29.10
N GLY A 104 -8.19 -0.34 29.11
CA GLY A 104 -7.64 -1.06 27.95
C GLY A 104 -6.18 -0.77 27.61
N SER A 105 -5.48 0.21 28.21
CA SER A 105 -4.10 0.56 27.78
C SER A 105 -3.16 -0.67 27.71
N PRO A 106 -2.45 -0.93 26.58
CA PRO A 106 -1.58 -2.10 26.47
C PRO A 106 -0.44 -2.09 27.51
N ALA A 107 0.03 -0.91 27.88
CA ALA A 107 1.03 -0.75 28.95
C ALA A 107 0.49 -1.27 30.29
N ILE A 108 -0.78 -1.02 30.59
CA ILE A 108 -1.40 -1.45 31.85
C ILE A 108 -1.62 -2.94 31.88
N TYR A 109 -2.03 -3.54 30.75
CA TYR A 109 -2.11 -4.99 30.63
C TYR A 109 -0.74 -5.64 30.93
N ARG A 110 0.35 -5.14 30.33
CA ARG A 110 1.71 -5.64 30.59
C ARG A 110 2.11 -5.51 32.06
N LEU A 111 1.80 -4.37 32.69
CA LEU A 111 2.10 -4.17 34.12
C LEU A 111 1.27 -5.13 35.01
N LYS A 112 0.00 -5.37 34.68
CA LYS A 112 -0.83 -6.35 35.40
C LYS A 112 -0.31 -7.78 35.23
N GLU A 113 0.08 -8.15 34.01
CA GLU A 113 0.69 -9.44 33.69
C GLU A 113 1.99 -9.64 34.47
N GLN A 114 2.85 -8.62 34.56
CA GLN A 114 4.09 -8.67 35.34
C GLN A 114 3.87 -8.84 36.85
N LEU A 115 2.78 -8.29 37.39
CA LEU A 115 2.45 -8.39 38.82
C LEU A 115 1.77 -9.72 39.21
N LEU A 116 1.38 -10.54 38.24
CA LEU A 116 0.78 -11.85 38.48
C LEU A 116 1.87 -12.90 38.74
N ASP A 117 1.76 -13.65 39.85
CA ASP A 117 2.58 -14.85 40.07
C ASP A 117 1.92 -16.02 39.33
N CYS A 118 2.37 -16.29 38.11
CA CYS A 118 1.78 -17.29 37.22
C CYS A 118 2.15 -18.75 37.58
N LYS A 119 2.26 -19.08 38.88
CA LYS A 119 2.61 -20.43 39.33
C LYS A 119 1.36 -21.29 39.56
N GLY A 120 1.37 -22.49 38.99
CA GLY A 120 0.31 -23.48 39.18
C GLY A 120 -1.03 -23.11 38.55
N GLU A 121 -2.09 -23.83 38.92
CA GLU A 121 -3.43 -23.68 38.34
C GLU A 121 -4.08 -22.33 38.70
N ASP A 122 -3.83 -21.81 39.91
CA ASP A 122 -4.37 -20.51 40.35
C ASP A 122 -3.78 -19.34 39.54
N GLY A 123 -2.48 -19.40 39.22
CA GLY A 123 -1.84 -18.41 38.35
C GLY A 123 -2.37 -18.47 36.92
N TRP A 124 -2.65 -19.67 36.41
CA TRP A 124 -3.25 -19.86 35.09
C TRP A 124 -4.65 -19.23 35.01
N ASN A 125 -5.52 -19.50 35.98
CA ASN A 125 -6.89 -18.96 36.00
C ASN A 125 -6.89 -17.42 36.08
N GLN A 126 -6.03 -16.84 36.91
CA GLN A 126 -5.94 -15.38 37.04
C GLN A 126 -5.44 -14.70 35.76
N LEU A 127 -4.45 -15.30 35.08
CA LEU A 127 -3.95 -14.80 33.80
C LEU A 127 -5.00 -14.98 32.70
N PHE A 128 -5.70 -16.12 32.67
CA PHE A 128 -6.77 -16.39 31.72
C PHE A 128 -7.90 -15.36 31.85
N ASP A 129 -8.38 -15.09 33.08
CA ASP A 129 -9.42 -14.10 33.35
C ASP A 129 -9.00 -12.69 32.94
N LEU A 130 -7.73 -12.32 33.19
CA LEU A 130 -7.18 -11.05 32.75
C LEU A 130 -7.18 -10.92 31.22
N ILE A 131 -6.71 -11.94 30.52
CA ILE A 131 -6.67 -11.98 29.05
C ILE A 131 -8.09 -11.90 28.48
N GLN A 132 -9.05 -12.67 29.02
CA GLN A 132 -10.44 -12.65 28.57
C GLN A 132 -11.09 -11.27 28.77
N ALA A 133 -10.84 -10.61 29.89
CA ALA A 133 -11.36 -9.27 30.15
C ALA A 133 -10.81 -8.23 29.14
N GLU A 134 -9.54 -8.33 28.77
CA GLU A 134 -8.96 -7.42 27.78
C GLU A 134 -9.37 -7.77 26.35
N LEU A 135 -9.51 -9.05 25.98
CA LEU A 135 -10.06 -9.45 24.68
C LEU A 135 -11.52 -9.04 24.51
N TYR A 136 -12.30 -9.00 25.59
CA TYR A 136 -13.65 -8.46 25.56
C TYR A 136 -13.65 -6.96 25.23
N ALA A 137 -12.69 -6.20 25.78
CA ALA A 137 -12.53 -4.79 25.49
C ALA A 137 -11.90 -4.53 24.11
N ARG A 138 -10.99 -5.42 23.65
CA ARG A 138 -10.14 -5.28 22.47
C ARG A 138 -9.94 -6.63 21.77
N PRO A 139 -10.96 -7.08 21.01
CA PRO A 139 -10.92 -8.40 20.38
C PRO A 139 -9.88 -8.51 19.25
N ASP A 140 -9.47 -7.39 18.67
CA ASP A 140 -8.55 -7.29 17.53
C ASP A 140 -7.09 -7.01 17.93
N ASP A 141 -6.78 -6.96 19.23
CA ASP A 141 -5.41 -6.73 19.71
C ASP A 141 -4.55 -7.98 19.49
N VAL A 142 -3.61 -7.88 18.54
CA VAL A 142 -2.72 -8.97 18.16
C VAL A 142 -1.93 -9.53 19.34
N TYR A 143 -1.39 -8.65 20.20
CA TYR A 143 -0.52 -9.08 21.29
C TYR A 143 -1.29 -9.94 22.31
N ILE A 144 -2.52 -9.54 22.63
CA ILE A 144 -3.37 -10.24 23.59
C ILE A 144 -3.82 -11.60 23.05
N ASN A 145 -4.16 -11.67 21.75
CA ASN A 145 -4.49 -12.95 21.10
C ASN A 145 -3.29 -13.91 21.11
N ILE A 146 -2.07 -13.42 20.79
CA ILE A 146 -0.84 -14.24 20.90
C ILE A 146 -0.64 -14.76 22.33
N ARG A 147 -0.85 -13.89 23.33
CA ARG A 147 -0.74 -14.29 24.75
C ARG A 147 -1.72 -15.40 25.12
N LEU A 148 -2.97 -15.34 24.64
CA LEU A 148 -3.94 -16.39 24.90
C LEU A 148 -3.54 -17.73 24.25
N VAL A 149 -3.07 -17.69 23.01
CA VAL A 149 -2.58 -18.89 22.31
C VAL A 149 -1.39 -19.51 23.05
N ALA A 150 -0.42 -18.70 23.45
CA ALA A 150 0.73 -19.16 24.24
C ALA A 150 0.30 -19.80 25.58
N LEU A 151 -0.70 -19.22 26.25
CA LEU A 151 -1.26 -19.76 27.48
C LEU A 151 -1.90 -21.14 27.25
N TYR A 152 -2.67 -21.31 26.17
CA TYR A 152 -3.24 -22.63 25.82
C TYR A 152 -2.16 -23.66 25.47
N ARG A 153 -1.14 -23.28 24.70
CA ARG A 153 0.00 -24.15 24.36
C ARG A 153 0.75 -24.62 25.61
N SER A 154 1.04 -23.71 26.54
CA SER A 154 1.76 -24.04 27.79
C SER A 154 1.05 -25.07 28.68
N ASN A 155 -0.28 -25.14 28.61
CA ASN A 155 -1.12 -26.10 29.34
C ASN A 155 -1.51 -27.32 28.50
N ASN A 156 -0.87 -27.55 27.35
CA ASN A 156 -1.17 -28.63 26.41
C ASN A 156 -2.63 -28.66 25.91
N ARG A 157 -3.31 -27.51 25.93
CA ARG A 157 -4.69 -27.32 25.42
C ARG A 157 -4.68 -26.92 23.96
N LEU A 158 -4.00 -27.71 23.12
CA LEU A 158 -3.75 -27.38 21.71
C LEU A 158 -5.04 -27.22 20.89
N LYS A 159 -6.08 -28.02 21.18
CA LYS A 159 -7.39 -27.89 20.51
C LYS A 159 -8.02 -26.51 20.71
N ASP A 160 -7.94 -25.97 21.92
CA ASP A 160 -8.48 -24.64 22.22
C ASP A 160 -7.65 -23.52 21.59
N ALA A 161 -6.33 -23.72 21.52
CA ALA A 161 -5.42 -22.80 20.82
C ALA A 161 -5.77 -22.69 19.33
N VAL A 162 -5.96 -23.83 18.64
CA VAL A 162 -6.34 -23.88 17.22
C VAL A 162 -7.70 -23.21 16.98
N LEU A 163 -8.71 -23.53 17.79
CA LEU A 163 -10.04 -22.94 17.68
C LEU A 163 -9.99 -21.42 17.89
N HIS A 164 -9.18 -20.95 18.83
CA HIS A 164 -8.99 -19.52 19.05
C HIS A 164 -8.32 -18.83 17.85
N CYS A 165 -7.28 -19.43 17.26
CA CYS A 165 -6.66 -18.91 16.02
C CYS A 165 -7.70 -18.75 14.90
N GLN A 166 -8.50 -19.79 14.64
CA GLN A 166 -9.53 -19.76 13.60
C GLN A 166 -10.62 -18.70 13.83
N GLU A 167 -11.00 -18.44 15.08
CA GLU A 167 -11.97 -17.39 15.40
C GLU A 167 -11.33 -15.99 15.34
N ALA A 168 -10.11 -15.84 15.84
CA ALA A 168 -9.37 -14.59 15.81
C ALA A 168 -9.09 -14.14 14.37
N GLU A 169 -8.78 -15.06 13.44
CA GLU A 169 -8.55 -14.76 12.03
C GLU A 169 -9.75 -14.11 11.31
N LYS A 170 -10.99 -14.32 11.80
CA LYS A 170 -12.17 -13.64 11.25
C LYS A 170 -12.14 -12.13 11.51
N ARG A 171 -11.39 -11.69 12.53
CA ARG A 171 -11.30 -10.29 12.98
C ARG A 171 -9.93 -9.68 12.70
N ILE A 172 -8.87 -10.47 12.87
CA ILE A 172 -7.47 -10.11 12.64
C ILE A 172 -7.05 -10.76 11.32
N PRO A 173 -6.95 -9.98 10.22
CA PRO A 173 -6.46 -10.54 8.97
C PRO A 173 -5.03 -11.04 9.16
N LEU A 174 -4.74 -12.28 8.73
CA LEU A 174 -3.39 -12.86 8.76
C LEU A 174 -2.35 -11.94 8.11
N GLN A 175 -2.76 -11.11 7.15
CA GLN A 175 -1.86 -10.20 6.45
C GLN A 175 -1.34 -9.02 7.31
N SER A 176 -1.79 -8.87 8.57
CA SER A 176 -1.58 -7.68 9.40
C SER A 176 -0.35 -7.70 10.31
N SER A 177 0.08 -8.87 10.81
CA SER A 177 1.22 -8.99 11.74
C SER A 177 2.01 -10.27 11.49
N LEU A 178 3.33 -10.13 11.45
CA LEU A 178 4.25 -11.25 11.30
C LEU A 178 4.24 -12.14 12.54
N GLU A 179 4.19 -11.53 13.72
CA GLU A 179 4.17 -12.22 15.01
C GLU A 179 2.92 -13.07 15.16
N TRP A 180 1.76 -12.56 14.73
CA TRP A 180 0.52 -13.33 14.68
C TRP A 180 0.63 -14.52 13.73
N CYS A 181 1.11 -14.31 12.50
CA CYS A 181 1.31 -15.40 11.55
C CYS A 181 2.24 -16.49 12.07
N SER A 182 3.38 -16.12 12.68
CA SER A 182 4.31 -17.08 13.30
C SER A 182 3.60 -17.91 14.36
N CYS A 183 2.90 -17.23 15.28
CA CYS A 183 2.16 -17.88 16.36
C CYS A 183 1.12 -18.88 15.82
N VAL A 184 0.35 -18.50 14.81
CA VAL A 184 -0.65 -19.37 14.17
C VAL A 184 0.02 -20.59 13.51
N VAL A 185 1.08 -20.36 12.73
CA VAL A 185 1.81 -21.43 12.04
C VAL A 185 2.37 -22.44 13.03
N GLU A 186 3.08 -21.99 14.06
CA GLU A 186 3.65 -22.84 15.11
C GLU A 186 2.56 -23.63 15.86
N THR A 187 1.43 -22.99 16.16
CA THR A 187 0.31 -23.63 16.86
C THR A 187 -0.31 -24.74 16.02
N PHE A 188 -0.48 -24.51 14.72
CA PHE A 188 -1.00 -25.51 13.79
C PHE A 188 -0.01 -26.64 13.56
N GLU A 189 1.29 -26.35 13.44
CA GLU A 189 2.36 -27.37 13.37
C GLU A 189 2.31 -28.29 14.59
N GLU A 190 2.41 -27.73 15.81
CA GLU A 190 2.43 -28.47 17.07
C GLU A 190 1.17 -29.33 17.24
N TYR A 191 -0.01 -28.79 16.90
CA TYR A 191 -1.25 -29.55 16.93
C TYR A 191 -1.26 -30.71 15.92
N LEU A 192 -0.79 -30.48 14.69
CA LEU A 192 -0.78 -31.50 13.64
C LEU A 192 0.24 -32.62 13.92
N GLU A 193 1.35 -32.31 14.57
CA GLU A 193 2.30 -33.31 15.07
C GLU A 193 1.69 -34.17 16.18
N SER A 194 0.93 -33.57 17.10
CA SER A 194 0.23 -34.30 18.17
C SER A 194 -0.85 -35.28 17.68
N LEU A 195 -1.39 -35.04 16.48
CA LEU A 195 -2.47 -35.84 15.90
C LEU A 195 -2.03 -37.11 15.18
N GLN A 196 -0.72 -37.37 15.03
CA GLN A 196 -0.21 -38.51 14.27
C GLN A 196 -0.72 -39.89 14.79
N ASP A 197 -1.32 -39.95 15.98
CA ASP A 197 -1.80 -41.17 16.64
C ASP A 197 -3.35 -41.36 16.70
N LEU A 198 -4.18 -40.44 16.18
CA LEU A 198 -5.65 -40.48 16.38
C LEU A 198 -6.48 -40.49 15.07
N GLU A 199 -7.01 -41.66 14.69
CA GLU A 199 -7.83 -41.86 13.48
C GLU A 199 -9.20 -41.13 13.49
N SER A 200 -9.66 -40.64 14.65
CA SER A 200 -11.02 -40.13 14.84
C SER A 200 -11.28 -38.70 14.33
N ASP A 201 -10.24 -37.91 14.04
CA ASP A 201 -10.34 -36.47 13.73
C ASP A 201 -10.05 -36.10 12.25
N LYS A 202 -10.27 -37.02 11.28
CA LYS A 202 -9.90 -36.82 9.86
C LYS A 202 -10.47 -35.56 9.19
N ASN A 203 -11.72 -35.18 9.48
CA ASN A 203 -12.33 -33.95 8.91
C ASN A 203 -11.76 -32.67 9.53
N ASN A 204 -11.49 -32.70 10.84
CA ASN A 204 -10.87 -31.57 11.53
C ASN A 204 -9.42 -31.38 11.04
N TRP A 205 -8.67 -32.47 10.89
CA TRP A 205 -7.32 -32.48 10.33
C TRP A 205 -7.25 -31.83 8.93
N ARG A 206 -8.17 -32.16 8.02
CA ARG A 206 -8.20 -31.55 6.66
C ARG A 206 -8.43 -30.04 6.71
N THR A 207 -9.34 -29.60 7.58
CA THR A 207 -9.66 -28.18 7.76
C THR A 207 -8.46 -27.42 8.33
N ILE A 208 -7.79 -28.00 9.31
CA ILE A 208 -6.61 -27.37 9.92
C ILE A 208 -5.43 -27.35 8.94
N LYS A 209 -5.21 -28.42 8.16
CA LYS A 209 -4.20 -28.40 7.08
C LYS A 209 -4.49 -27.33 6.03
N ARG A 210 -5.76 -27.10 5.69
CA ARG A 210 -6.16 -26.00 4.80
C ARG A 210 -5.74 -24.66 5.39
N ASP A 211 -6.10 -24.40 6.65
CA ASP A 211 -5.81 -23.14 7.35
C ASP A 211 -4.31 -22.94 7.54
N HIS A 212 -3.58 -24.03 7.81
CA HIS A 212 -2.12 -24.05 7.93
C HIS A 212 -1.42 -23.59 6.66
N LEU A 213 -1.84 -24.06 5.49
CA LEU A 213 -1.27 -23.58 4.22
C LEU A 213 -1.56 -22.08 3.97
N LEU A 214 -2.75 -21.61 4.33
CA LEU A 214 -3.11 -20.18 4.22
C LEU A 214 -2.26 -19.30 5.17
N ALA A 215 -2.04 -19.79 6.39
CA ALA A 215 -1.19 -19.15 7.38
C ALA A 215 0.27 -19.06 6.89
N TYR A 216 0.85 -20.15 6.36
CA TYR A 216 2.20 -20.11 5.78
C TYR A 216 2.32 -19.13 4.62
N SER A 217 1.37 -19.11 3.69
CA SER A 217 1.43 -18.16 2.56
C SER A 217 1.48 -16.70 3.06
N SER A 218 0.72 -16.40 4.12
CA SER A 218 0.75 -15.07 4.75
C SER A 218 2.05 -14.82 5.52
N PHE A 219 2.55 -15.82 6.25
CA PHE A 219 3.82 -15.80 6.97
C PHE A 219 4.99 -15.52 6.03
N VAL A 220 5.18 -16.34 4.99
CA VAL A 220 6.24 -16.19 3.99
C VAL A 220 6.21 -14.80 3.34
N ARG A 221 5.02 -14.30 2.97
CA ARG A 221 4.87 -12.95 2.39
C ARG A 221 5.36 -11.85 3.35
N LEU A 222 5.04 -11.94 4.63
CA LEU A 222 5.45 -10.97 5.64
C LEU A 222 6.94 -11.09 5.98
N THR A 223 7.47 -12.31 6.05
CA THR A 223 8.90 -12.59 6.24
C THR A 223 9.71 -12.02 5.09
N LEU A 224 9.29 -12.26 3.83
CA LEU A 224 9.89 -11.66 2.64
C LEU A 224 9.99 -10.14 2.71
N SER A 225 9.00 -9.49 3.33
CA SER A 225 8.93 -8.03 3.42
C SER A 225 9.78 -7.41 4.53
N SER A 226 10.13 -8.17 5.57
CA SER A 226 10.66 -7.60 6.82
C SER A 226 11.94 -8.25 7.35
N ARG A 227 12.25 -9.49 6.95
CA ARG A 227 13.39 -10.28 7.45
C ARG A 227 14.52 -10.36 6.44
N ASP A 228 15.64 -10.98 6.79
CA ASP A 228 16.78 -11.20 5.90
C ASP A 228 16.57 -12.45 5.01
N VAL A 229 17.50 -12.72 4.09
CA VAL A 229 17.39 -13.85 3.16
C VAL A 229 17.36 -15.22 3.86
N PRO A 230 18.20 -15.52 4.88
CA PRO A 230 18.13 -16.77 5.63
C PRO A 230 16.76 -17.05 6.27
N GLU A 231 16.20 -16.11 7.03
CA GLU A 231 14.87 -16.28 7.63
C GLU A 231 13.78 -16.47 6.56
N CYS A 232 13.90 -15.80 5.41
CA CYS A 232 12.96 -15.99 4.30
C CYS A 232 13.08 -17.39 3.66
N ARG A 233 14.30 -17.92 3.60
CA ARG A 233 14.57 -19.26 3.07
C ARG A 233 13.93 -20.33 3.94
N GLU A 234 14.16 -20.24 5.24
CA GLU A 234 13.57 -21.17 6.23
C GLU A 234 12.04 -21.14 6.15
N ALA A 235 11.43 -19.95 6.14
CA ALA A 235 9.98 -19.82 6.04
C ALA A 235 9.41 -20.44 4.75
N LEU A 236 10.10 -20.28 3.61
CA LEU A 236 9.70 -20.88 2.34
C LEU A 236 9.88 -22.41 2.34
N GLU A 237 10.94 -22.91 2.97
CA GLU A 237 11.20 -24.34 3.13
C GLU A 237 10.13 -25.02 3.99
N SER A 238 9.74 -24.41 5.11
CA SER A 238 8.63 -24.91 5.93
C SER A 238 7.31 -24.93 5.15
N PHE A 239 7.03 -23.90 4.34
CA PHE A 239 5.85 -23.88 3.49
C PHE A 239 5.89 -24.95 2.39
N ASP A 240 7.04 -25.16 1.77
CA ASP A 240 7.27 -26.21 0.77
C ASP A 240 7.04 -27.62 1.34
N HIS A 241 7.58 -27.89 2.53
CA HIS A 241 7.36 -29.15 3.25
C HIS A 241 5.89 -29.35 3.65
N ALA A 242 5.24 -28.29 4.13
CA ALA A 242 3.82 -28.34 4.46
C ALA A 242 2.97 -28.70 3.23
N LEU A 243 3.26 -28.11 2.06
CA LEU A 243 2.57 -28.41 0.83
C LEU A 243 2.83 -29.86 0.37
N GLN A 244 4.07 -30.34 0.47
CA GLN A 244 4.41 -31.73 0.17
C GLN A 244 3.66 -32.71 1.07
N SER A 245 3.48 -32.40 2.36
CA SER A 245 2.74 -33.25 3.30
C SER A 245 1.27 -33.44 2.92
N VAL A 246 0.68 -32.48 2.20
CA VAL A 246 -0.73 -32.51 1.77
C VAL A 246 -0.91 -33.24 0.45
N LYS A 247 0.11 -33.30 -0.41
CA LYS A 247 0.07 -33.87 -1.78
C LYS A 247 -0.60 -35.26 -1.87
N PRO A 248 -0.35 -36.24 -0.97
CA PRO A 248 -0.99 -37.56 -1.03
C PRO A 248 -2.49 -37.57 -0.75
N TYR A 249 -3.01 -36.52 -0.10
CA TYR A 249 -4.39 -36.45 0.39
C TYR A 249 -5.32 -35.61 -0.51
N VAL A 250 -4.78 -35.07 -1.61
CA VAL A 250 -5.52 -34.26 -2.58
C VAL A 250 -6.47 -35.15 -3.38
N SER A 251 -7.76 -34.82 -3.37
CA SER A 251 -8.82 -35.51 -4.14
C SER A 251 -9.63 -34.55 -5.00
N ALA A 252 -10.22 -35.00 -6.11
CA ALA A 252 -10.70 -34.12 -7.18
C ALA A 252 -11.87 -33.16 -6.84
N ALA A 253 -12.44 -33.17 -5.62
CA ALA A 253 -13.64 -32.40 -5.30
C ALA A 253 -13.67 -31.70 -3.93
N ASP A 254 -12.61 -31.81 -3.12
CA ASP A 254 -12.60 -31.27 -1.75
C ASP A 254 -12.05 -29.83 -1.65
N GLU A 255 -12.40 -29.11 -0.59
CA GLU A 255 -11.97 -27.74 -0.32
C GLU A 255 -10.45 -27.64 -0.07
N LEU A 256 -9.88 -28.65 0.61
CA LEU A 256 -8.44 -28.79 0.79
C LEU A 256 -7.70 -28.85 -0.55
N SER A 257 -8.26 -29.55 -1.54
CA SER A 257 -7.66 -29.65 -2.87
C SER A 257 -7.66 -28.33 -3.64
N ARG A 258 -8.72 -27.53 -3.49
CA ARG A 258 -8.79 -26.18 -4.07
C ARG A 258 -7.74 -25.27 -3.46
N THR A 259 -7.62 -25.33 -2.14
CA THR A 259 -6.61 -24.57 -1.40
C THR A 259 -5.21 -25.03 -1.78
N TYR A 260 -4.96 -26.33 -1.85
CA TYR A 260 -3.68 -26.89 -2.28
C TYR A 260 -3.25 -26.38 -3.67
N VAL A 261 -4.17 -26.38 -4.66
CA VAL A 261 -3.87 -25.86 -6.00
C VAL A 261 -3.55 -24.36 -5.94
N GLU A 262 -4.29 -23.56 -5.17
CA GLU A 262 -4.00 -22.14 -5.00
C GLU A 262 -2.63 -21.93 -4.32
N MET A 263 -2.36 -22.65 -3.24
CA MET A 263 -1.13 -22.57 -2.45
C MET A 263 0.09 -23.03 -3.24
N LYS A 264 -0.05 -24.00 -4.16
CA LYS A 264 1.00 -24.36 -5.12
C LYS A 264 1.48 -23.14 -5.92
N GLY A 265 0.56 -22.35 -6.48
CA GLY A 265 0.99 -21.16 -7.23
C GLY A 265 1.45 -20.01 -6.34
N GLN A 266 0.95 -19.90 -5.10
CA GLN A 266 1.47 -18.94 -4.12
C GLN A 266 2.92 -19.26 -3.75
N LEU A 267 3.22 -20.54 -3.51
CA LEU A 267 4.58 -21.02 -3.23
C LEU A 267 5.55 -20.62 -4.35
N TYR A 268 5.20 -20.87 -5.62
CA TYR A 268 6.04 -20.44 -6.75
C TYR A 268 6.14 -18.91 -6.86
N MET A 269 5.07 -18.15 -6.60
CA MET A 269 5.17 -16.68 -6.59
C MET A 269 6.15 -16.18 -5.53
N HIS A 270 6.09 -16.75 -4.32
CA HIS A 270 6.98 -16.41 -3.20
C HIS A 270 8.42 -16.87 -3.47
N ALA A 271 8.60 -18.05 -4.08
CA ALA A 271 9.91 -18.53 -4.51
C ALA A 271 10.57 -17.59 -5.53
N GLY A 272 9.80 -17.11 -6.53
CA GLY A 272 10.27 -16.10 -7.48
C GLY A 272 10.67 -14.79 -6.79
N ALA A 273 9.91 -14.37 -5.77
CA ALA A 273 10.24 -13.18 -4.99
C ALA A 273 11.50 -13.37 -4.13
N LEU A 274 11.70 -14.56 -3.54
CA LEU A 274 12.91 -14.88 -2.78
C LEU A 274 14.15 -14.88 -3.67
N LEU A 275 14.10 -15.46 -4.86
CA LEU A 275 15.23 -15.46 -5.81
C LEU A 275 15.65 -14.03 -6.18
N LEU A 276 14.67 -13.15 -6.42
CA LEU A 276 14.96 -11.74 -6.70
C LEU A 276 15.49 -10.99 -5.47
N LYS A 277 15.08 -11.38 -4.26
CA LYS A 277 15.65 -10.87 -3.01
C LYS A 277 17.11 -11.30 -2.83
N MET A 278 17.40 -12.57 -3.09
CA MET A 278 18.77 -13.11 -3.06
C MET A 278 19.69 -12.40 -4.07
N ALA A 279 19.18 -12.12 -5.27
CA ALA A 279 19.91 -11.37 -6.29
C ALA A 279 20.15 -9.90 -5.88
N GLN A 280 19.23 -9.32 -5.11
CA GLN A 280 19.40 -7.97 -4.55
C GLN A 280 20.51 -7.93 -3.51
N ASP A 281 20.67 -8.98 -2.69
CA ASP A 281 21.74 -9.08 -1.70
C ASP A 281 23.08 -9.48 -2.35
N ASN A 282 23.05 -10.22 -3.48
CA ASN A 282 24.23 -10.63 -4.23
C ASN A 282 24.10 -10.30 -5.73
N GLU A 283 24.48 -9.07 -6.10
CA GLU A 283 24.30 -8.50 -7.45
C GLU A 283 24.98 -9.28 -8.59
N THR A 284 25.94 -10.16 -8.29
CA THR A 284 26.63 -10.97 -9.31
C THR A 284 25.74 -12.03 -9.96
N GLN A 285 24.59 -12.35 -9.35
CA GLN A 285 23.71 -13.44 -9.76
C GLN A 285 22.39 -12.99 -10.43
N TRP A 286 22.22 -11.69 -10.72
CA TRP A 286 20.98 -11.14 -11.29
C TRP A 286 20.44 -11.94 -12.47
N ARG A 287 21.29 -12.26 -13.45
CA ARG A 287 20.86 -12.98 -14.66
C ARG A 287 20.25 -14.35 -14.34
N ALA A 288 21.00 -15.21 -13.66
CA ALA A 288 20.57 -16.57 -13.34
C ALA A 288 19.31 -16.57 -12.45
N MET A 289 19.27 -15.69 -11.45
CA MET A 289 18.14 -15.58 -10.54
C MET A 289 16.88 -15.01 -11.21
N CYS A 290 17.03 -14.07 -12.17
CA CYS A 290 15.89 -13.56 -12.94
C CYS A 290 15.29 -14.63 -13.86
N GLU A 291 16.12 -15.47 -14.48
CA GLU A 291 15.66 -16.57 -15.34
C GLU A 291 14.88 -17.62 -14.52
N LEU A 292 15.40 -18.01 -13.34
CA LEU A 292 14.69 -18.91 -12.41
C LEU A 292 13.43 -18.27 -11.79
N ALA A 293 13.47 -16.97 -11.48
CA ALA A 293 12.31 -16.24 -11.00
C ALA A 293 11.21 -16.15 -12.07
N ALA A 294 11.58 -15.94 -13.34
CA ALA A 294 10.65 -15.94 -14.46
C ALA A 294 9.95 -17.31 -14.61
N LEU A 295 10.70 -18.42 -14.47
CA LEU A 295 10.11 -19.76 -14.44
C LEU A 295 9.08 -19.91 -13.30
N CYS A 296 9.44 -19.45 -12.09
CA CYS A 296 8.54 -19.48 -10.94
C CYS A 296 7.26 -18.68 -11.17
N TYR A 297 7.37 -17.47 -11.73
CA TYR A 297 6.19 -16.65 -12.05
C TYR A 297 5.35 -17.26 -13.18
N LEU A 298 5.96 -17.92 -14.18
CA LEU A 298 5.22 -18.67 -15.21
C LEU A 298 4.41 -19.80 -14.59
N LEU A 299 5.05 -20.63 -13.75
CA LEU A 299 4.40 -21.73 -13.03
C LEU A 299 3.25 -21.21 -12.17
N SER A 300 3.49 -20.13 -11.42
CA SER A 300 2.49 -19.47 -10.59
C SER A 300 1.30 -18.93 -11.39
N PHE A 301 1.58 -18.21 -12.49
CA PHE A 301 0.56 -17.58 -13.32
C PHE A 301 -0.33 -18.60 -14.04
N GLN A 302 0.21 -19.76 -14.41
CA GLN A 302 -0.53 -20.81 -15.11
C GLN A 302 -1.45 -21.62 -14.22
N VAL A 303 -1.28 -21.55 -12.89
CA VAL A 303 -2.23 -22.19 -11.99
C VAL A 303 -3.64 -21.60 -12.20
N PRO A 304 -4.66 -22.43 -12.44
CA PRO A 304 -6.00 -21.94 -12.71
C PRO A 304 -6.61 -21.27 -11.48
N LYS A 305 -7.47 -20.28 -11.70
CA LYS A 305 -8.26 -19.68 -10.63
C LYS A 305 -9.24 -20.73 -10.07
N PRO A 306 -9.44 -20.81 -8.74
CA PRO A 306 -10.51 -21.60 -8.16
C PRO A 306 -11.88 -21.22 -8.77
N LYS A 307 -12.70 -22.21 -9.15
CA LYS A 307 -14.06 -21.97 -9.65
C LYS A 307 -14.97 -21.64 -8.46
N SER A 308 -15.57 -20.44 -8.42
CA SER A 308 -16.49 -20.06 -7.34
C SER A 308 -17.79 -20.85 -7.42
N LYS A 309 -18.21 -21.44 -6.30
CA LYS A 309 -19.59 -21.92 -6.14
C LYS A 309 -20.43 -20.72 -5.72
N LEU A 310 -20.93 -19.95 -6.69
CA LEU A 310 -21.89 -18.87 -6.43
C LEU A 310 -23.19 -19.47 -5.87
N ILE A 311 -23.34 -19.47 -4.54
CA ILE A 311 -24.66 -19.60 -3.92
C ILE A 311 -25.31 -18.21 -4.06
N LYS A 312 -26.39 -18.13 -4.85
CA LYS A 312 -27.18 -16.90 -5.01
C LYS A 312 -27.66 -16.44 -3.63
N GLY A 313 -27.14 -15.32 -3.13
CA GLY A 313 -27.64 -14.71 -1.90
C GLY A 313 -26.61 -13.90 -1.12
N ASP A 314 -25.31 -14.20 -1.26
CA ASP A 314 -24.27 -13.54 -0.46
C ASP A 314 -23.23 -12.84 -1.34
N GLN A 315 -23.47 -11.56 -1.64
CA GLN A 315 -22.56 -10.73 -2.45
C GLN A 315 -21.40 -10.13 -1.63
N THR A 316 -21.38 -10.35 -0.31
CA THR A 316 -20.40 -9.74 0.60
C THR A 316 -19.21 -10.64 0.93
N GLY A 317 -19.33 -11.96 0.73
CA GLY A 317 -18.25 -12.94 0.94
C GLY A 317 -17.78 -13.55 -0.38
N GLN A 318 -17.06 -12.78 -1.21
CA GLN A 318 -16.27 -13.38 -2.29
C GLN A 318 -15.21 -14.31 -1.68
N ASP A 319 -15.08 -15.51 -2.25
CA ASP A 319 -14.17 -16.56 -1.80
C ASP A 319 -12.75 -15.99 -1.61
N MET A 320 -12.21 -16.06 -0.38
CA MET A 320 -10.86 -15.60 -0.05
C MET A 320 -9.82 -16.20 -1.01
N LEU A 321 -10.00 -17.45 -1.42
CA LEU A 321 -9.14 -18.12 -2.39
C LEU A 321 -9.20 -17.46 -3.77
N GLU A 322 -10.36 -16.95 -4.18
CA GLU A 322 -10.51 -16.22 -5.45
C GLU A 322 -9.75 -14.88 -5.41
N MET A 323 -9.80 -14.17 -4.28
CA MET A 323 -9.05 -12.92 -4.08
C MET A 323 -7.54 -13.17 -4.06
N LEU A 324 -7.08 -14.21 -3.35
CA LEU A 324 -5.68 -14.65 -3.35
C LEU A 324 -5.19 -15.04 -4.76
N ALA A 325 -6.02 -15.75 -5.52
CA ALA A 325 -5.72 -16.13 -6.89
C ALA A 325 -5.59 -14.92 -7.82
N CYS A 326 -6.44 -13.90 -7.64
CA CYS A 326 -6.36 -12.65 -8.41
C CYS A 326 -5.09 -11.87 -8.06
N ASP A 327 -4.75 -11.77 -6.77
CA ASP A 327 -3.50 -11.14 -6.31
C ASP A 327 -2.27 -11.85 -6.89
N ARG A 328 -2.22 -13.18 -6.81
CA ARG A 328 -1.15 -13.99 -7.40
C ARG A 328 -1.02 -13.78 -8.90
N LYS A 329 -2.12 -13.86 -9.64
CA LYS A 329 -2.08 -13.69 -11.10
C LYS A 329 -1.71 -12.27 -11.51
N SER A 330 -2.16 -11.26 -10.76
CA SER A 330 -1.75 -9.87 -10.97
C SER A 330 -0.23 -9.72 -10.76
N GLN A 331 0.28 -10.14 -9.60
CA GLN A 331 1.70 -10.01 -9.26
C GLN A 331 2.60 -10.80 -10.21
N SER A 332 2.32 -12.10 -10.41
CA SER A 332 3.10 -12.95 -11.31
C SER A 332 3.05 -12.44 -12.76
N GLY A 333 1.88 -11.98 -13.22
CA GLY A 333 1.72 -11.46 -14.57
C GLY A 333 2.52 -10.17 -14.84
N HIS A 334 2.42 -9.18 -13.94
CA HIS A 334 3.22 -7.95 -14.05
C HIS A 334 4.72 -8.22 -13.93
N MET A 335 5.12 -9.13 -13.04
CA MET A 335 6.54 -9.51 -12.91
C MET A 335 7.08 -10.21 -14.16
N LEU A 336 6.30 -11.05 -14.82
CA LEU A 336 6.69 -11.67 -16.10
C LEU A 336 6.93 -10.63 -17.20
N LEU A 337 6.05 -9.63 -17.30
CA LEU A 337 6.21 -8.55 -18.28
C LEU A 337 7.46 -7.70 -17.98
N ASN A 338 7.66 -7.35 -16.72
CA ASN A 338 8.83 -6.62 -16.26
C ASN A 338 10.15 -7.39 -16.53
N LEU A 339 10.23 -8.67 -16.17
CA LEU A 339 11.42 -9.50 -16.40
C LEU A 339 11.73 -9.75 -17.88
N SER A 340 10.70 -9.75 -18.74
CA SER A 340 10.89 -9.97 -20.18
C SER A 340 11.56 -8.80 -20.89
N HIS A 341 11.50 -7.58 -20.34
CA HIS A 341 11.93 -6.34 -21.00
C HIS A 341 11.42 -6.19 -22.45
N GLY A 342 10.24 -6.75 -22.76
CA GLY A 342 9.65 -6.73 -24.11
C GLY A 342 10.28 -7.68 -25.13
N LYS A 343 11.17 -8.60 -24.72
CA LYS A 343 11.75 -9.62 -25.60
C LYS A 343 10.71 -10.68 -25.98
N GLN A 344 10.47 -10.88 -27.28
CA GLN A 344 9.39 -11.77 -27.76
C GLN A 344 9.62 -13.25 -27.44
N ASP A 345 10.84 -13.76 -27.56
CA ASP A 345 11.15 -15.18 -27.34
C ASP A 345 11.52 -15.52 -25.89
N PHE A 346 11.49 -14.55 -24.97
CA PHE A 346 11.98 -14.74 -23.60
C PHE A 346 11.32 -15.91 -22.88
N PHE A 347 9.99 -16.02 -22.90
CA PHE A 347 9.30 -17.13 -22.23
C PHE A 347 9.60 -18.48 -22.87
N LYS A 348 9.84 -18.50 -24.18
CA LYS A 348 10.21 -19.72 -24.91
C LYS A 348 11.61 -20.19 -24.48
N GLU A 349 12.59 -19.28 -24.42
CA GLU A 349 13.95 -19.56 -23.95
C GLU A 349 13.96 -20.12 -22.51
N ILE A 350 13.16 -19.52 -21.61
CA ILE A 350 13.04 -19.98 -20.21
C ILE A 350 12.45 -21.39 -20.14
N VAL A 351 11.37 -21.66 -20.87
CA VAL A 351 10.73 -22.98 -20.87
C VAL A 351 11.66 -24.04 -21.46
N GLU A 352 12.29 -23.78 -22.60
CA GLU A 352 13.22 -24.72 -23.24
C GLU A 352 14.44 -25.03 -22.35
N SER A 353 14.93 -24.04 -21.61
CA SER A 353 16.11 -24.18 -20.75
C SER A 353 15.80 -24.85 -19.41
N PHE A 354 14.69 -24.46 -18.76
CA PHE A 354 14.45 -24.80 -17.34
C PHE A 354 13.17 -25.60 -17.06
N ALA A 355 12.22 -25.73 -17.99
CA ALA A 355 11.00 -26.55 -17.79
C ALA A 355 11.30 -28.06 -17.99
N ASN A 356 12.28 -28.57 -17.24
CA ASN A 356 12.75 -29.94 -17.27
C ASN A 356 13.26 -30.36 -15.88
N LYS A 357 13.60 -31.65 -15.71
CA LYS A 357 14.06 -32.17 -14.42
C LYS A 357 15.33 -31.48 -13.91
N SER A 358 16.27 -31.15 -14.80
CA SER A 358 17.49 -30.42 -14.43
C SER A 358 17.19 -28.99 -13.96
N GLY A 359 16.23 -28.30 -14.56
CA GLY A 359 15.80 -26.97 -14.14
C GLY A 359 15.07 -26.99 -12.80
N SER A 360 14.25 -28.01 -12.52
CA SER A 360 13.68 -28.22 -11.18
C SER A 360 14.77 -28.43 -10.13
N PHE A 361 15.83 -29.19 -10.45
CA PHE A 361 16.97 -29.36 -9.54
C PHE A 361 17.75 -28.06 -9.33
N ALA A 362 18.03 -27.32 -10.40
CA ALA A 362 18.69 -26.01 -10.30
C ALA A 362 17.88 -25.01 -9.47
N LEU A 363 16.54 -25.04 -9.61
CA LEU A 363 15.64 -24.22 -8.82
C LEU A 363 15.69 -24.61 -7.34
N PHE A 364 15.58 -25.89 -7.03
CA PHE A 364 15.67 -26.41 -5.67
C PHE A 364 17.02 -26.06 -5.01
N ASP A 365 18.13 -26.33 -5.70
CA ASP A 365 19.49 -26.09 -5.19
C ASP A 365 19.78 -24.57 -5.03
N SER A 366 19.10 -23.71 -5.79
CA SER A 366 19.19 -22.26 -5.61
C SER A 366 18.37 -21.78 -4.41
N LEU A 367 17.19 -22.37 -4.19
CA LEU A 367 16.25 -21.97 -3.14
C LEU A 367 16.55 -22.56 -1.77
N PHE A 368 17.22 -23.70 -1.66
CA PHE A 368 17.46 -24.37 -0.37
C PHE A 368 18.93 -24.69 -0.15
N GLU A 369 19.33 -24.87 1.11
CA GLU A 369 20.74 -25.11 1.45
C GLU A 369 21.23 -26.51 1.03
N SER A 370 22.56 -26.65 0.92
CA SER A 370 23.24 -27.91 0.61
C SER A 370 23.07 -28.91 1.77
N GLY A 371 21.96 -29.63 1.79
CA GLY A 371 21.58 -30.57 2.85
C GLY A 371 20.08 -30.88 2.88
N ALA A 372 19.25 -30.04 2.27
CA ALA A 372 17.81 -30.25 2.20
C ALA A 372 17.45 -31.51 1.39
N SER A 373 16.49 -32.30 1.90
CA SER A 373 16.04 -33.53 1.24
C SER A 373 15.04 -33.22 0.12
N ARG A 374 15.44 -33.49 -1.13
CA ARG A 374 14.57 -33.30 -2.31
C ARG A 374 13.27 -34.09 -2.23
N GLU A 375 13.28 -35.29 -1.66
CA GLU A 375 12.10 -36.16 -1.54
C GLU A 375 11.02 -35.56 -0.63
N ARG A 376 11.45 -34.79 0.38
CA ARG A 376 10.57 -34.09 1.31
C ARG A 376 10.08 -32.74 0.77
N SER A 377 10.63 -32.30 -0.37
CA SER A 377 10.30 -31.02 -0.96
C SER A 377 9.19 -31.12 -2.00
N PHE A 378 8.29 -30.15 -2.00
CA PHE A 378 7.29 -30.03 -3.05
C PHE A 378 7.96 -29.58 -4.36
N ILE A 379 8.70 -28.46 -4.37
CA ILE A 379 9.42 -27.93 -5.54
C ILE A 379 10.39 -28.97 -6.10
N GLY A 380 11.06 -29.73 -5.23
CA GLY A 380 12.00 -30.79 -5.63
C GLY A 380 11.33 -32.02 -6.29
N THR A 381 10.02 -32.22 -6.12
CA THR A 381 9.28 -33.39 -6.64
C THR A 381 8.09 -33.04 -7.56
N ASP A 382 7.85 -31.76 -7.84
CA ASP A 382 6.79 -31.30 -8.74
C ASP A 382 7.20 -31.48 -10.21
N ASP A 383 6.23 -31.84 -11.06
CA ASP A 383 6.48 -31.98 -12.49
C ASP A 383 6.22 -30.63 -13.18
N ILE A 384 7.31 -29.99 -13.61
CA ILE A 384 7.31 -28.70 -14.31
C ILE A 384 7.47 -28.83 -15.83
N GLY A 385 7.34 -30.03 -16.40
CA GLY A 385 7.57 -30.24 -17.84
C GLY A 385 6.49 -29.65 -18.77
N ASN A 386 5.29 -29.40 -18.26
CA ASN A 386 4.13 -28.95 -19.05
C ASN A 386 3.81 -27.46 -18.81
N VAL A 387 4.74 -26.57 -19.14
CA VAL A 387 4.60 -25.12 -18.96
C VAL A 387 4.32 -24.45 -20.29
N SER A 388 3.26 -23.63 -20.36
CA SER A 388 2.93 -22.82 -21.54
C SER A 388 3.92 -21.66 -21.72
N THR A 389 4.19 -21.27 -22.96
CA THR A 389 5.00 -20.10 -23.32
C THR A 389 4.15 -18.83 -23.52
N GLN A 390 2.85 -18.88 -23.24
CA GLN A 390 1.95 -17.77 -23.45
C GLN A 390 2.23 -16.59 -22.50
N ALA A 391 2.49 -15.42 -23.09
CA ALA A 391 2.68 -14.18 -22.34
C ALA A 391 1.38 -13.71 -21.66
N PRO A 392 1.46 -13.03 -20.49
CA PRO A 392 0.29 -12.43 -19.85
C PRO A 392 -0.40 -11.40 -20.76
N VAL A 393 -1.72 -11.52 -20.92
CA VAL A 393 -2.52 -10.60 -21.73
C VAL A 393 -2.98 -9.42 -20.90
N GLN A 394 -2.75 -8.20 -21.39
CA GLN A 394 -3.06 -6.94 -20.71
C GLN A 394 -4.51 -6.85 -20.20
N VAL A 395 -5.47 -7.26 -21.04
CA VAL A 395 -6.91 -7.23 -20.71
C VAL A 395 -7.24 -8.17 -19.54
N GLU A 396 -6.52 -9.28 -19.39
CA GLU A 396 -6.68 -10.22 -18.28
C GLU A 396 -6.06 -9.67 -17.00
N LEU A 397 -4.87 -9.06 -17.08
CA LEU A 397 -4.21 -8.41 -15.94
C LEU A 397 -5.10 -7.35 -15.31
N HIS A 398 -5.75 -6.51 -16.11
CA HIS A 398 -6.72 -5.54 -15.61
C HIS A 398 -7.83 -6.16 -14.74
N LYS A 399 -8.28 -7.38 -15.05
CA LYS A 399 -9.31 -8.07 -14.25
C LYS A 399 -8.73 -8.61 -12.95
N TYR A 400 -7.51 -9.12 -12.98
CA TYR A 400 -6.83 -9.63 -11.79
C TYR A 400 -6.45 -8.51 -10.81
N ASP A 401 -5.99 -7.37 -11.31
CA ASP A 401 -5.68 -6.19 -10.51
C ASP A 401 -6.87 -5.72 -9.66
N ILE A 402 -8.09 -5.76 -10.23
CA ILE A 402 -9.32 -5.40 -9.51
C ILE A 402 -9.54 -6.33 -8.29
N GLY A 403 -9.30 -7.63 -8.45
CA GLY A 403 -9.40 -8.59 -7.34
C GLY A 403 -8.30 -8.39 -6.30
N ALA A 404 -7.07 -8.14 -6.74
CA ALA A 404 -5.92 -7.87 -5.87
C ALA A 404 -6.14 -6.62 -5.00
N ILE A 405 -6.72 -5.55 -5.56
CA ILE A 405 -6.99 -4.30 -4.84
C ILE A 405 -7.95 -4.50 -3.67
N ARG A 406 -8.94 -5.38 -3.83
CA ARG A 406 -9.88 -5.74 -2.74
C ARG A 406 -9.15 -6.47 -1.62
N LEU A 407 -8.27 -7.41 -1.94
CA LEU A 407 -7.46 -8.15 -0.96
C LEU A 407 -6.57 -7.21 -0.13
N HIS A 408 -5.86 -6.29 -0.79
CA HIS A 408 -4.96 -5.34 -0.12
C HIS A 408 -5.68 -4.13 0.50
N ASN A 409 -7.02 -4.08 0.43
CA ASN A 409 -7.88 -3.08 1.04
C ASN A 409 -7.42 -1.61 0.83
N GLY A 410 -6.92 -1.30 -0.36
CA GLY A 410 -6.45 0.05 -0.70
C GLY A 410 -5.11 0.46 -0.05
N SER A 411 -4.21 -0.50 0.20
CA SER A 411 -2.81 -0.22 0.53
C SER A 411 -2.16 0.70 -0.51
N LEU A 412 -1.56 1.81 -0.06
CA LEU A 412 -0.91 2.77 -0.96
C LEU A 412 0.27 2.13 -1.70
N GLN A 413 1.07 1.29 -1.02
CA GLN A 413 2.21 0.60 -1.63
C GLN A 413 1.74 -0.24 -2.83
N HIS A 414 0.64 -0.98 -2.67
CA HIS A 414 0.11 -1.84 -3.73
C HIS A 414 -0.41 -1.03 -4.93
N LEU A 415 -1.17 0.04 -4.67
CA LEU A 415 -1.70 0.91 -5.72
C LEU A 415 -0.58 1.61 -6.52
N VAL A 416 0.45 2.09 -5.83
CA VAL A 416 1.62 2.73 -6.47
C VAL A 416 2.43 1.69 -7.24
N TRP A 417 2.64 0.50 -6.68
CA TRP A 417 3.33 -0.59 -7.36
C TRP A 417 2.62 -0.97 -8.66
N LEU A 418 1.30 -1.19 -8.65
CA LEU A 418 0.53 -1.42 -9.88
C LEU A 418 0.65 -0.25 -10.85
N GLY A 419 0.49 0.98 -10.36
CA GLY A 419 0.62 2.19 -11.19
C GLY A 419 1.96 2.28 -11.93
N LEU A 420 3.06 1.89 -11.27
CA LEU A 420 4.38 1.84 -11.89
C LEU A 420 4.51 0.74 -12.95
N GLN A 421 3.97 -0.45 -12.70
CA GLN A 421 3.96 -1.53 -13.69
C GLN A 421 3.23 -1.10 -14.97
N TRP A 422 2.05 -0.49 -14.83
CA TRP A 422 1.28 0.06 -15.94
C TRP A 422 2.04 1.17 -16.67
N ASN A 423 2.69 2.08 -15.93
CA ASN A 423 3.50 3.14 -16.50
C ASN A 423 4.68 2.59 -17.34
N SER A 424 5.34 1.51 -16.91
CA SER A 424 6.41 0.88 -17.70
C SER A 424 5.95 0.23 -19.00
N MET A 425 4.68 -0.14 -19.08
CA MET A 425 4.06 -0.61 -20.32
C MET A 425 3.59 0.54 -21.22
N SER A 426 3.88 1.80 -20.86
CA SER A 426 3.39 3.00 -21.56
C SER A 426 1.86 3.10 -21.64
N VAL A 427 1.17 2.47 -20.69
CA VAL A 427 -0.29 2.46 -20.59
C VAL A 427 -0.72 3.22 -19.34
N LEU A 428 -1.75 4.07 -19.47
CA LEU A 428 -2.32 4.77 -18.32
C LEU A 428 -2.94 3.76 -17.33
N PRO A 429 -2.55 3.81 -16.04
CA PRO A 429 -3.15 2.95 -15.05
C PRO A 429 -4.65 3.23 -14.91
N PRO A 430 -5.52 2.21 -14.83
CA PRO A 430 -6.98 2.39 -14.73
C PRO A 430 -7.42 2.79 -13.30
N MET A 431 -6.81 3.85 -12.75
CA MET A 431 -6.98 4.36 -11.38
C MET A 431 -8.46 4.54 -11.01
N ARG A 432 -9.27 5.10 -11.93
CA ARG A 432 -10.73 5.23 -11.76
C ARG A 432 -11.41 3.93 -11.34
N LYS A 433 -11.10 2.82 -12.03
CA LYS A 433 -11.73 1.52 -11.76
C LYS A 433 -11.32 0.99 -10.39
N TRP A 434 -10.06 1.19 -10.01
CA TRP A 434 -9.49 0.79 -8.73
C TRP A 434 -10.12 1.55 -7.57
N LEU A 435 -10.18 2.87 -7.67
CA LEU A 435 -10.72 3.74 -6.63
C LEU A 435 -12.22 3.50 -6.40
N LYS A 436 -13.00 3.22 -7.45
CA LYS A 436 -14.42 2.85 -7.33
C LYS A 436 -14.66 1.54 -6.57
N GLN A 437 -13.66 0.66 -6.45
CA GLN A 437 -13.77 -0.53 -5.60
C GLN A 437 -13.57 -0.22 -4.11
N LEU A 438 -12.83 0.86 -3.82
CA LEU A 438 -12.38 1.20 -2.47
C LEU A 438 -13.25 2.28 -1.83
N PHE A 439 -13.81 3.19 -2.62
CA PHE A 439 -14.50 4.38 -2.16
C PHE A 439 -15.82 4.61 -2.89
N HIS A 440 -16.82 5.03 -2.13
CA HIS A 440 -18.11 5.51 -2.64
C HIS A 440 -18.14 7.04 -2.56
N LEU A 441 -17.47 7.69 -3.51
CA LEU A 441 -17.35 9.15 -3.61
C LEU A 441 -17.92 9.65 -4.95
N PRO A 442 -18.36 10.93 -5.02
CA PRO A 442 -18.67 11.55 -6.31
C PRO A 442 -17.40 11.59 -7.18
N GLN A 443 -17.59 11.54 -8.50
CA GLN A 443 -16.49 11.57 -9.45
C GLN A 443 -15.75 12.92 -9.39
N GLU A 444 -16.50 14.03 -9.41
CA GLU A 444 -16.01 15.40 -9.34
C GLU A 444 -16.74 16.23 -8.27
N THR A 445 -16.11 17.30 -7.80
CA THR A 445 -16.66 18.32 -6.91
C THR A 445 -17.02 19.59 -7.67
N SER A 446 -18.10 20.26 -7.29
CA SER A 446 -18.48 21.57 -7.83
C SER A 446 -17.69 22.74 -7.24
N ARG A 447 -16.85 22.49 -6.23
CA ARG A 447 -16.15 23.52 -5.44
C ARG A 447 -14.64 23.29 -5.38
N LEU A 448 -13.96 23.36 -6.53
CA LEU A 448 -12.50 23.19 -6.63
C LEU A 448 -11.69 24.22 -5.83
N GLU A 449 -12.28 25.36 -5.51
CA GLU A 449 -11.66 26.43 -4.74
C GLU A 449 -11.62 26.16 -3.23
N THR A 450 -12.36 25.15 -2.76
CA THR A 450 -12.42 24.80 -1.34
C THR A 450 -11.41 23.70 -1.01
N ASP A 451 -10.88 23.72 0.22
CA ASP A 451 -9.99 22.69 0.76
C ASP A 451 -10.67 21.85 1.87
N ALA A 452 -11.98 22.03 2.06
CA ALA A 452 -12.75 21.32 3.08
C ALA A 452 -12.66 19.79 2.86
N PRO A 453 -12.29 19.00 3.89
CA PRO A 453 -12.17 17.54 3.78
C PRO A 453 -13.44 16.85 3.28
N GLU A 454 -14.62 17.42 3.57
CA GLU A 454 -15.93 16.91 3.16
C GLU A 454 -16.17 17.03 1.64
N SER A 455 -15.39 17.88 0.96
CA SER A 455 -15.52 18.12 -0.48
C SER A 455 -14.72 17.15 -1.35
N ILE A 456 -14.03 16.17 -0.75
CA ILE A 456 -13.14 15.24 -1.46
C ILE A 456 -13.91 14.41 -2.51
N CYS A 457 -13.34 14.27 -3.70
CA CYS A 457 -13.91 13.48 -4.80
C CYS A 457 -12.94 12.41 -5.30
N LEU A 458 -13.41 11.51 -6.19
CA LEU A 458 -12.56 10.48 -6.80
C LEU A 458 -11.41 11.06 -7.61
N LEU A 459 -11.63 12.18 -8.31
CA LEU A 459 -10.57 12.83 -9.10
C LEU A 459 -9.44 13.36 -8.22
N ASP A 460 -9.69 13.80 -6.98
CA ASP A 460 -8.63 14.20 -6.05
C ASP A 460 -7.75 12.99 -5.65
N LEU A 461 -8.36 11.81 -5.45
CA LEU A 461 -7.63 10.58 -5.16
C LEU A 461 -6.85 10.07 -6.37
N GLU A 462 -7.41 10.23 -7.58
CA GLU A 462 -6.77 9.82 -8.83
C GLU A 462 -5.54 10.67 -9.12
N VAL A 463 -5.63 12.00 -9.03
CA VAL A 463 -4.45 12.86 -9.20
C VAL A 463 -3.42 12.66 -8.10
N PHE A 464 -3.84 12.35 -6.87
CA PHE A 464 -2.91 11.96 -5.82
C PHE A 464 -2.11 10.71 -6.24
N LEU A 465 -2.79 9.62 -6.63
CA LEU A 465 -2.12 8.39 -7.04
C LEU A 465 -1.24 8.58 -8.28
N LEU A 466 -1.72 9.31 -9.29
CA LEU A 466 -0.92 9.67 -10.48
C LEU A 466 0.32 10.46 -10.08
N GLY A 467 0.19 11.40 -9.15
CA GLY A 467 1.33 12.18 -8.67
C GLY A 467 2.34 11.36 -7.89
N VAL A 468 1.87 10.42 -7.05
CA VAL A 468 2.77 9.50 -6.34
C VAL A 468 3.51 8.66 -7.36
N VAL A 469 2.81 7.96 -8.26
CA VAL A 469 3.39 7.12 -9.32
C VAL A 469 4.41 7.90 -10.17
N PHE A 470 4.08 9.14 -10.57
CA PHE A 470 4.99 10.02 -11.31
C PHE A 470 6.29 10.26 -10.55
N THR A 471 6.20 10.72 -9.29
CA THR A 471 7.39 11.00 -8.47
C THR A 471 8.19 9.74 -8.13
N SER A 472 7.52 8.62 -7.88
CA SER A 472 8.16 7.32 -7.63
C SER A 472 8.92 6.83 -8.86
N ASN A 473 8.33 6.98 -10.05
CA ASN A 473 8.96 6.57 -11.30
C ASN A 473 10.25 7.38 -11.56
N LEU A 474 10.20 8.71 -11.39
CA LEU A 474 11.37 9.57 -11.54
C LEU A 474 12.47 9.22 -10.53
N GLN A 475 12.08 9.00 -9.27
CA GLN A 475 13.03 8.58 -8.24
C GLN A 475 13.70 7.24 -8.56
N LEU A 476 12.96 6.29 -9.15
CA LEU A 476 13.51 5.01 -9.57
C LEU A 476 14.43 5.16 -10.79
N GLN A 477 14.06 5.99 -11.76
CA GLN A 477 14.88 6.25 -12.95
C GLN A 477 16.23 6.91 -12.59
N GLU A 478 16.25 7.89 -11.69
CA GLU A 478 17.50 8.53 -11.25
C GLU A 478 18.43 7.55 -10.51
N LYS A 479 17.87 6.61 -9.73
CA LYS A 479 18.63 5.52 -9.11
C LYS A 479 19.13 4.50 -10.13
N PHE A 480 18.27 4.12 -11.08
CA PHE A 480 18.62 3.17 -12.14
C PHE A 480 19.79 3.68 -12.99
N ASN A 481 19.72 4.94 -13.41
CA ASN A 481 20.75 5.57 -14.23
C ASN A 481 22.11 5.75 -13.54
N SER A 482 22.16 5.71 -12.20
CA SER A 482 23.38 5.97 -11.43
C SER A 482 24.04 4.71 -10.84
N GLN A 483 23.30 3.61 -10.65
CA GLN A 483 23.76 2.50 -9.77
C GLN A 483 23.47 1.08 -10.28
N TYR A 484 22.71 0.86 -11.36
CA TYR A 484 22.17 -0.47 -11.68
C TYR A 484 22.99 -1.29 -12.70
N SER A 485 22.99 -2.61 -12.52
CA SER A 485 23.55 -3.57 -13.48
C SER A 485 22.56 -3.87 -14.63
N ALA A 486 23.08 -4.23 -15.82
CA ALA A 486 22.28 -4.45 -17.03
C ALA A 486 21.23 -5.59 -16.94
N HIS A 487 21.28 -6.42 -15.90
CA HIS A 487 20.41 -7.60 -15.72
C HIS A 487 19.40 -7.45 -14.59
N GLN A 488 19.38 -6.31 -13.88
CA GLN A 488 18.46 -6.07 -12.79
C GLN A 488 17.09 -5.63 -13.31
N PRO A 489 15.98 -6.21 -12.81
CA PRO A 489 14.64 -5.79 -13.22
C PRO A 489 14.36 -4.35 -12.79
N GLN A 490 13.54 -3.65 -13.58
CA GLN A 490 13.18 -2.26 -13.32
C GLN A 490 12.39 -2.11 -12.02
N PHE A 491 11.52 -3.07 -11.74
CA PHE A 491 10.74 -3.13 -10.50
C PHE A 491 10.95 -4.46 -9.78
N LEU A 492 11.00 -4.39 -8.45
CA LEU A 492 10.99 -5.58 -7.61
C LEU A 492 9.54 -5.99 -7.27
N PRO A 493 9.30 -7.28 -6.98
CA PRO A 493 8.02 -7.79 -6.47
C PRO A 493 7.54 -7.01 -5.24
N LEU A 494 6.22 -6.90 -5.07
CA LEU A 494 5.60 -6.10 -4.01
C LEU A 494 6.17 -6.36 -2.60
N PRO A 495 6.40 -7.62 -2.14
CA PRO A 495 6.92 -7.86 -0.80
C PRO A 495 8.32 -7.29 -0.57
N ILE A 496 9.19 -7.31 -1.58
CA ILE A 496 10.60 -6.90 -1.47
C ILE A 496 10.86 -5.50 -2.04
N CYS A 497 9.82 -4.86 -2.57
CA CYS A 497 9.90 -3.52 -3.10
C CYS A 497 10.04 -2.50 -1.96
N LYS A 498 11.07 -1.65 -2.02
CA LYS A 498 11.24 -0.53 -1.07
C LYS A 498 10.00 0.38 -1.10
N GLN A 499 9.76 1.11 0.00
CA GLN A 499 8.66 2.06 0.06
C GLN A 499 8.71 3.02 -1.14
N LEU A 500 7.63 3.01 -1.94
CA LEU A 500 7.53 3.76 -3.19
C LEU A 500 6.97 5.18 -2.96
N TYR A 501 6.56 5.51 -1.74
CA TYR A 501 5.96 6.79 -1.37
C TYR A 501 6.72 7.43 -0.21
N THR A 502 6.44 8.71 0.07
CA THR A 502 6.96 9.41 1.26
C THR A 502 6.04 9.20 2.48
N GLU A 503 6.58 9.35 3.69
CA GLU A 503 5.76 9.29 4.92
C GLU A 503 4.64 10.34 4.93
N LYS A 504 4.85 11.50 4.27
CA LYS A 504 3.81 12.53 4.12
C LYS A 504 2.66 12.06 3.22
N GLN A 505 2.97 11.39 2.11
CA GLN A 505 1.99 10.77 1.22
C GLN A 505 1.23 9.65 1.93
N ARG A 506 1.93 8.78 2.67
CA ARG A 506 1.31 7.74 3.51
C ARG A 506 0.35 8.33 4.53
N SER A 507 0.81 9.31 5.31
CA SER A 507 0.02 9.96 6.34
C SER A 507 -1.23 10.62 5.76
N TRP A 508 -1.16 11.20 4.57
CA TRP A 508 -2.33 11.77 3.91
C TRP A 508 -3.32 10.69 3.46
N TRP A 509 -2.84 9.65 2.78
CA TRP A 509 -3.68 8.54 2.30
C TRP A 509 -4.39 7.81 3.44
N ASP A 510 -3.67 7.52 4.53
CA ASP A 510 -4.22 6.88 5.72
C ASP A 510 -5.22 7.79 6.44
N ALA A 511 -4.98 9.12 6.48
CA ALA A 511 -5.93 10.07 7.04
C ALA A 511 -7.24 10.12 6.24
N VAL A 512 -7.16 10.17 4.91
CA VAL A 512 -8.34 10.12 4.01
C VAL A 512 -9.14 8.84 4.25
N ARG A 513 -8.48 7.67 4.21
CA ARG A 513 -9.13 6.38 4.44
C ARG A 513 -9.80 6.31 5.81
N THR A 514 -9.12 6.76 6.86
CA THR A 514 -9.65 6.73 8.23
C THR A 514 -10.89 7.61 8.38
N LEU A 515 -10.88 8.80 7.78
CA LEU A 515 -12.03 9.72 7.81
C LEU A 515 -13.22 9.16 7.00
N LEU A 516 -12.98 8.64 5.80
CA LEU A 516 -14.03 8.10 4.93
C LEU A 516 -14.65 6.80 5.48
N GLN A 517 -13.84 5.93 6.07
CA GLN A 517 -14.31 4.68 6.68
C GLN A 517 -14.91 4.87 8.09
N ARG A 518 -14.93 6.10 8.63
CA ARG A 518 -15.40 6.42 9.99
C ARG A 518 -14.72 5.59 11.10
N LYS A 519 -13.47 5.19 10.88
CA LYS A 519 -12.66 4.39 11.83
C LYS A 519 -11.77 5.26 12.75
N SER A 520 -12.06 6.56 12.86
CA SER A 520 -11.24 7.47 13.65
C SER A 520 -11.38 7.19 15.15
N ILE A 521 -10.24 7.03 15.83
CA ILE A 521 -10.19 6.99 17.29
C ILE A 521 -10.74 8.33 17.85
N PRO A 522 -11.58 8.32 18.89
CA PRO A 522 -12.06 9.55 19.52
C PRO A 522 -10.91 10.49 19.91
N GLY A 523 -10.95 11.74 19.44
CA GLY A 523 -9.94 12.77 19.73
C GLY A 523 -8.88 12.99 18.64
N THR A 524 -8.70 12.08 17.67
CA THR A 524 -7.71 12.26 16.57
C THR A 524 -8.31 12.90 15.31
N ALA A 525 -9.64 12.96 15.20
CA ALA A 525 -10.34 13.43 14.00
C ALA A 525 -9.95 14.85 13.56
N ALA A 526 -9.75 15.79 14.49
CA ALA A 526 -9.34 17.16 14.15
C ALA A 526 -7.96 17.21 13.47
N LYS A 527 -7.00 16.42 13.97
CA LYS A 527 -5.66 16.32 13.38
C LYS A 527 -5.71 15.70 11.99
N LEU A 528 -6.49 14.63 11.82
CA LEU A 528 -6.67 13.97 10.51
C LEU A 528 -7.30 14.91 9.49
N ARG A 529 -8.31 15.70 9.89
CA ARG A 529 -8.95 16.70 9.02
C ARG A 529 -7.97 17.76 8.53
N LEU A 530 -7.08 18.26 9.39
CA LEU A 530 -6.05 19.22 8.99
C LEU A 530 -5.05 18.63 7.97
N ILE A 531 -4.66 17.37 8.15
CA ILE A 531 -3.79 16.66 7.20
C ILE A 531 -4.48 16.57 5.83
N VAL A 532 -5.75 16.14 5.81
CA VAL A 532 -6.51 16.01 4.56
C VAL A 532 -6.71 17.35 3.89
N GLN A 533 -7.10 18.39 4.64
CA GLN A 533 -7.28 19.75 4.15
C GLN A 533 -6.00 20.27 3.46
N HIS A 534 -4.85 20.15 4.11
CA HIS A 534 -3.59 20.60 3.54
C HIS A 534 -3.25 19.86 2.22
N GLY A 535 -3.46 18.55 2.16
CA GLY A 535 -3.21 17.81 0.92
C GLY A 535 -4.23 18.13 -0.18
N ILE A 536 -5.51 18.37 0.13
CA ILE A 536 -6.49 18.84 -0.87
C ILE A 536 -6.06 20.19 -1.44
N SER A 537 -5.60 21.10 -0.59
CA SER A 537 -5.07 22.41 -1.02
C SER A 537 -3.92 22.27 -2.03
N THR A 538 -3.01 21.32 -1.80
CA THR A 538 -1.95 20.97 -2.75
C THR A 538 -2.51 20.36 -4.05
N LEU A 539 -3.34 19.32 -3.96
CA LEU A 539 -3.87 18.60 -5.13
C LEU A 539 -4.71 19.48 -6.03
N ARG A 540 -5.49 20.41 -5.45
CA ARG A 540 -6.31 21.36 -6.19
C ARG A 540 -5.55 22.63 -6.59
N THR A 541 -4.22 22.70 -6.42
CA THR A 541 -3.41 23.87 -6.80
C THR A 541 -3.98 25.20 -6.25
N LEU A 542 -4.38 25.19 -4.97
CA LEU A 542 -4.77 26.41 -4.26
C LEU A 542 -3.54 27.24 -3.89
N GLU A 543 -3.71 28.33 -3.17
CA GLU A 543 -2.60 29.25 -2.85
C GLU A 543 -1.40 28.52 -2.20
N LYS A 544 -0.19 28.81 -2.69
CA LYS A 544 1.08 28.27 -2.17
C LYS A 544 1.16 26.73 -2.18
N HIS A 545 0.60 26.09 -3.22
CA HIS A 545 0.61 24.62 -3.39
C HIS A 545 2.01 23.98 -3.52
N GLY A 546 3.02 24.72 -4.02
CA GLY A 546 4.42 24.25 -4.04
C GLY A 546 4.72 23.09 -5.00
N LEU A 547 3.90 22.89 -6.03
CA LEU A 547 4.05 21.80 -7.01
C LEU A 547 4.99 22.20 -8.16
N GLN A 548 5.74 21.24 -8.68
CA GLN A 548 6.53 21.41 -9.91
C GLN A 548 5.59 21.47 -11.13
N PRO A 549 5.79 22.39 -12.10
CA PRO A 549 4.94 22.49 -13.29
C PRO A 549 4.79 21.19 -14.07
N ALA A 550 5.87 20.41 -14.18
CA ALA A 550 5.87 19.12 -14.89
C ALA A 550 4.84 18.13 -14.33
N LEU A 551 4.65 18.10 -13.01
CA LEU A 551 3.65 17.25 -12.36
C LEU A 551 2.22 17.71 -12.68
N ILE A 552 1.97 19.01 -12.68
CA ILE A 552 0.63 19.53 -12.98
C ILE A 552 0.28 19.29 -14.46
N ILE A 553 1.25 19.44 -15.37
CA ILE A 553 1.11 19.05 -16.78
C ILE A 553 0.82 17.56 -16.91
N HIS A 554 1.55 16.72 -16.17
CA HIS A 554 1.32 15.27 -16.16
C HIS A 554 -0.11 14.93 -15.72
N TRP A 555 -0.65 15.58 -14.70
CA TRP A 555 -2.06 15.44 -14.31
C TRP A 555 -3.01 15.86 -15.43
N ALA A 556 -2.79 17.04 -16.01
CA ALA A 556 -3.65 17.56 -17.08
C ALA A 556 -3.72 16.58 -18.28
N LYS A 557 -2.57 16.10 -18.76
CA LYS A 557 -2.48 15.13 -19.86
C LYS A 557 -3.14 13.80 -19.51
N SER A 558 -2.87 13.27 -18.31
CA SER A 558 -3.38 11.97 -17.89
C SER A 558 -4.91 11.97 -17.77
N LEU A 559 -5.47 13.05 -17.21
CA LEU A 559 -6.92 13.22 -17.10
C LEU A 559 -7.58 13.44 -18.47
N GLN A 560 -6.96 14.21 -19.36
CA GLN A 560 -7.46 14.42 -20.72
C GLN A 560 -7.52 13.09 -21.49
N LYS A 561 -6.42 12.33 -21.50
CA LYS A 561 -6.36 11.02 -22.15
C LYS A 561 -7.33 10.02 -21.54
N THR A 562 -7.55 10.07 -20.23
CA THR A 562 -8.59 9.25 -19.58
C THR A 562 -9.99 9.69 -20.02
N GLY A 563 -10.26 11.00 -20.02
CA GLY A 563 -11.54 11.57 -20.41
C GLY A 563 -11.95 11.18 -21.84
N ILE A 564 -11.07 11.35 -22.82
CA ILE A 564 -11.34 11.03 -24.24
C ILE A 564 -11.75 9.56 -24.44
N ASN A 565 -11.21 8.65 -23.63
CA ASN A 565 -11.49 7.21 -23.72
C ASN A 565 -12.77 6.75 -23.00
N LEU A 566 -13.52 7.67 -22.37
CA LEU A 566 -14.76 7.35 -21.67
C LEU A 566 -15.96 7.51 -22.60
N ASN A 567 -16.94 6.62 -22.49
CA ASN A 567 -18.15 6.67 -23.33
C ASN A 567 -19.26 7.59 -22.79
N SER A 568 -19.15 8.03 -21.53
CA SER A 568 -20.17 8.86 -20.87
C SER A 568 -19.85 10.33 -21.02
N PHE A 569 -20.79 11.10 -21.60
CA PHE A 569 -20.69 12.55 -21.74
C PHE A 569 -20.33 13.25 -20.43
N TYR A 570 -21.03 12.93 -19.34
CA TYR A 570 -20.80 13.55 -18.03
C TYR A 570 -19.40 13.24 -17.51
N ASP A 571 -18.93 12.00 -17.68
CA ASP A 571 -17.59 11.62 -17.26
C ASP A 571 -16.52 12.33 -18.13
N GLN A 572 -16.71 12.42 -19.45
CA GLN A 572 -15.80 13.15 -20.34
C GLN A 572 -15.65 14.60 -19.88
N LYS A 573 -16.79 15.27 -19.64
CA LYS A 573 -16.84 16.66 -19.20
C LYS A 573 -16.12 16.89 -17.87
N GLU A 574 -16.31 16.02 -16.89
CA GLU A 574 -15.64 16.13 -15.58
C GLU A 574 -14.11 15.97 -15.71
N TYR A 575 -13.64 14.94 -16.43
CA TYR A 575 -12.20 14.70 -16.62
C TYR A 575 -11.52 15.80 -17.44
N ILE A 576 -12.11 16.19 -18.57
CA ILE A 576 -11.56 17.24 -19.43
C ILE A 576 -11.65 18.59 -18.72
N GLY A 577 -12.74 18.86 -18.00
CA GLY A 577 -12.89 20.06 -17.16
C GLY A 577 -11.79 20.18 -16.10
N ARG A 578 -11.46 19.09 -15.40
CA ARG A 578 -10.36 19.06 -14.44
C ARG A 578 -8.98 19.18 -15.11
N SER A 579 -8.81 18.60 -16.29
CA SER A 579 -7.59 18.78 -17.09
C SER A 579 -7.36 20.25 -17.44
N VAL A 580 -8.40 20.91 -17.97
CA VAL A 580 -8.39 22.35 -18.29
C VAL A 580 -8.11 23.20 -17.06
N TYR A 581 -8.66 22.83 -15.90
CA TYR A 581 -8.37 23.49 -14.64
C TYR A 581 -6.86 23.49 -14.32
N TYR A 582 -6.17 22.35 -14.48
CA TYR A 582 -4.73 22.26 -14.27
C TYR A 582 -3.92 23.02 -15.31
N TRP A 583 -4.33 23.00 -16.58
CA TRP A 583 -3.70 23.81 -17.62
C TRP A 583 -3.76 25.31 -17.30
N LYS A 584 -4.92 25.81 -16.87
CA LYS A 584 -5.08 27.21 -16.42
C LYS A 584 -4.16 27.58 -15.26
N LYS A 585 -3.83 26.62 -14.38
CA LYS A 585 -2.94 26.82 -13.24
C LYS A 585 -1.46 26.78 -13.62
N VAL A 586 -1.12 26.05 -14.68
CA VAL A 586 0.26 25.94 -15.20
C VAL A 586 0.66 27.12 -16.07
N LEU A 587 -0.25 27.71 -16.85
CA LEU A 587 0.08 28.80 -17.77
C LEU A 587 0.86 29.97 -17.12
N PRO A 588 0.48 30.49 -15.92
CA PRO A 588 1.27 31.52 -15.24
C PRO A 588 2.68 31.06 -14.84
N MET A 589 2.84 29.77 -14.54
CA MET A 589 4.15 29.19 -14.21
C MET A 589 5.02 29.07 -15.47
N LEU A 590 4.43 28.69 -16.60
CA LEU A 590 5.12 28.67 -17.90
C LEU A 590 5.57 30.06 -18.34
N GLU A 591 4.75 31.09 -18.12
CA GLU A 591 5.14 32.48 -18.37
C GLU A 591 6.32 32.91 -17.48
N THR A 592 6.36 32.46 -16.23
CA THR A 592 7.49 32.69 -15.32
C THR A 592 8.78 32.03 -15.85
N ILE A 593 8.68 30.80 -16.37
CA ILE A 593 9.81 30.07 -16.99
C ILE A 593 10.25 30.73 -18.30
N LYS A 594 9.32 31.18 -19.13
CA LYS A 594 9.57 31.95 -20.36
C LYS A 594 10.37 33.22 -20.06
N ASN A 595 10.08 33.85 -18.93
CA ASN A 595 10.82 34.99 -18.38
C ASN A 595 12.14 34.61 -17.68
N LYS A 596 12.61 33.36 -17.81
CA LYS A 596 13.85 32.81 -17.23
C LYS A 596 13.92 32.94 -15.70
N ARG A 597 12.78 32.91 -15.01
CA ARG A 597 12.71 32.90 -13.55
C ARG A 597 12.53 31.46 -13.06
N SER A 598 13.17 31.13 -11.94
CA SER A 598 13.04 29.81 -11.31
C SER A 598 11.72 29.67 -10.57
N ILE A 599 11.14 28.45 -10.59
CA ILE A 599 10.01 28.09 -9.73
C ILE A 599 10.53 27.80 -8.32
N SER A 600 9.83 28.27 -7.29
CA SER A 600 10.21 28.04 -5.90
C SER A 600 9.98 26.59 -5.46
N GLU A 601 11.01 25.94 -4.94
CA GLU A 601 10.93 24.60 -4.36
C GLU A 601 10.68 24.66 -2.84
N PRO A 602 9.60 24.03 -2.33
CA PRO A 602 9.36 23.94 -0.88
C PRO A 602 10.36 22.99 -0.19
N THR A 603 10.65 23.24 1.09
CA THR A 603 11.59 22.40 1.87
C THR A 603 11.06 21.00 2.19
N ASP A 604 9.73 20.84 2.32
CA ASP A 604 9.07 19.56 2.60
C ASP A 604 7.79 19.44 1.76
N PRO A 605 7.88 19.19 0.45
CA PRO A 605 6.72 19.12 -0.42
C PRO A 605 6.01 17.76 -0.33
N LEU A 606 4.70 17.74 -0.58
CA LEU A 606 3.93 16.48 -0.70
C LEU A 606 4.43 15.62 -1.88
N PHE A 607 4.89 16.28 -2.95
CA PHE A 607 5.51 15.67 -4.13
C PHE A 607 6.87 16.33 -4.36
N LYS A 608 7.93 15.52 -4.36
CA LYS A 608 9.31 16.01 -4.54
C LYS A 608 9.50 16.57 -5.95
N HIS A 609 10.36 17.58 -6.07
CA HIS A 609 10.75 18.12 -7.37
C HIS A 609 11.93 17.31 -7.91
N PHE A 610 11.97 17.17 -9.23
CA PHE A 610 13.04 16.45 -9.93
C PHE A 610 13.57 17.30 -11.07
N HIS A 611 14.84 17.65 -11.02
CA HIS A 611 15.47 18.53 -12.02
C HIS A 611 15.54 17.89 -13.42
N SER A 612 15.47 16.55 -13.48
CA SER A 612 15.42 15.78 -14.72
C SER A 612 14.19 16.10 -15.60
N VAL A 613 13.12 16.66 -15.01
CA VAL A 613 11.88 17.04 -15.71
C VAL A 613 11.60 18.55 -15.64
N ASP A 614 12.60 19.36 -15.31
CA ASP A 614 12.45 20.81 -15.36
C ASP A 614 12.13 21.28 -16.78
N ILE A 615 11.06 22.05 -16.90
CA ILE A 615 10.58 22.55 -18.19
C ILE A 615 11.57 23.57 -18.72
N GLN A 616 12.06 23.32 -19.93
CA GLN A 616 12.98 24.22 -20.61
C GLN A 616 12.21 25.27 -21.41
N VAL A 617 12.81 26.45 -21.60
CA VAL A 617 12.16 27.59 -22.28
C VAL A 617 11.65 27.22 -23.68
N PHE A 618 12.37 26.37 -24.42
CA PHE A 618 11.95 25.95 -25.76
C PHE A 618 10.70 25.04 -25.75
N GLN A 619 10.41 24.36 -24.64
CA GLN A 619 9.25 23.47 -24.51
C GLN A 619 7.96 24.24 -24.16
N VAL A 620 8.09 25.49 -23.68
CA VAL A 620 6.95 26.29 -23.20
C VAL A 620 5.89 26.48 -24.29
N ALA A 621 6.29 26.81 -25.52
CA ALA A 621 5.34 27.02 -26.61
C ALA A 621 4.51 25.77 -26.93
N ALA A 622 5.13 24.59 -26.90
CA ALA A 622 4.42 23.32 -27.11
C ALA A 622 3.39 23.04 -26.02
N TYR A 623 3.70 23.35 -24.75
CA TYR A 623 2.74 23.20 -23.66
C TYR A 623 1.64 24.27 -23.68
N GLU A 624 1.94 25.50 -24.11
CA GLU A 624 0.93 26.55 -24.35
C GLU A 624 -0.07 26.09 -25.42
N GLU A 625 0.41 25.48 -26.51
CA GLU A 625 -0.42 24.93 -27.58
C GLU A 625 -1.29 23.76 -27.10
N GLU A 626 -0.72 22.79 -26.38
CA GLU A 626 -1.47 21.67 -25.80
C GLU A 626 -2.58 22.14 -24.83
N ALA A 627 -2.33 23.22 -24.07
CA ALA A 627 -3.35 23.83 -23.22
C ALA A 627 -4.52 24.40 -24.04
N GLN A 628 -4.25 25.07 -25.18
CA GLN A 628 -5.30 25.58 -26.06
C GLN A 628 -6.11 24.44 -26.68
N ILE A 629 -5.46 23.34 -27.08
CA ILE A 629 -6.15 22.14 -27.56
C ILE A 629 -7.09 21.58 -26.48
N ALA A 630 -6.63 21.51 -25.22
CA ALA A 630 -7.47 21.06 -24.12
C ALA A 630 -8.68 21.98 -23.86
N PHE A 631 -8.51 23.30 -24.03
CA PHE A 631 -9.61 24.26 -23.93
C PHE A 631 -10.65 24.06 -25.03
N ALA A 632 -10.20 23.92 -26.29
CA ALA A 632 -11.07 23.65 -27.43
C ALA A 632 -11.80 22.30 -27.27
N MET A 633 -11.15 21.27 -26.73
CA MET A 633 -11.79 20.00 -26.40
C MET A 633 -12.89 20.14 -25.34
N LEU A 634 -12.68 20.98 -24.31
CA LEU A 634 -13.70 21.24 -23.30
C LEU A 634 -14.90 21.96 -23.92
N ASP A 635 -14.67 22.96 -24.77
CA ASP A 635 -15.77 23.67 -25.45
C ASP A 635 -16.55 22.72 -26.39
N ALA A 636 -15.86 21.81 -27.07
CA ALA A 636 -16.51 20.77 -27.87
C ALA A 636 -17.39 19.85 -27.03
N VAL A 637 -16.90 19.42 -25.86
CA VAL A 637 -17.66 18.56 -24.92
C VAL A 637 -18.77 19.34 -24.21
N ASP A 638 -18.64 20.65 -24.00
CA ASP A 638 -19.69 21.51 -23.44
C ASP A 638 -20.79 21.86 -24.46
N GLY A 639 -20.66 21.42 -25.72
CA GLY A 639 -21.62 21.67 -26.80
C GLY A 639 -21.44 23.03 -27.48
N LYS A 640 -20.38 23.78 -27.16
CA LYS A 640 -20.03 25.04 -27.83
C LYS A 640 -19.24 24.76 -29.11
N THR A 641 -19.92 24.15 -30.07
CA THR A 641 -19.25 23.60 -31.26
C THR A 641 -18.55 24.68 -32.11
N ASP A 642 -19.12 25.88 -32.25
CA ASP A 642 -18.54 26.93 -33.10
C ASP A 642 -17.28 27.56 -32.47
N ASP A 643 -17.27 27.73 -31.14
CA ASP A 643 -16.09 28.18 -30.39
C ASP A 643 -14.96 27.15 -30.52
N ALA A 644 -15.30 25.86 -30.37
CA ALA A 644 -14.34 24.77 -30.52
C ALA A 644 -13.77 24.67 -31.93
N LEU A 645 -14.61 24.79 -32.97
CA LEU A 645 -14.17 24.80 -34.37
C LEU A 645 -13.19 25.95 -34.63
N SER A 646 -13.54 27.16 -34.20
CA SER A 646 -12.69 28.35 -34.37
C SER A 646 -11.34 28.19 -33.65
N ALA A 647 -11.35 27.63 -32.44
CA ALA A 647 -10.15 27.38 -31.67
C ALA A 647 -9.25 26.30 -32.30
N PHE A 648 -9.82 25.18 -32.77
CA PHE A 648 -9.04 24.15 -33.44
C PHE A 648 -8.50 24.61 -34.81
N GLU A 649 -9.26 25.40 -35.59
CA GLU A 649 -8.80 25.94 -36.88
C GLU A 649 -7.63 26.91 -36.72
N ALA A 650 -7.53 27.59 -35.58
CA ALA A 650 -6.41 28.47 -35.25
C ALA A 650 -5.12 27.71 -34.89
N ILE A 651 -5.20 26.40 -34.61
CA ILE A 651 -4.07 25.58 -34.17
C ILE A 651 -3.69 24.60 -35.30
N GLU A 652 -2.57 24.85 -35.97
CA GLU A 652 -2.03 23.99 -37.02
C GLU A 652 -1.33 22.76 -36.42
N ASN A 653 -2.12 21.83 -35.88
CA ASN A 653 -1.63 20.60 -35.26
C ASN A 653 -2.51 19.41 -35.66
N VAL A 654 -1.89 18.24 -35.79
CA VAL A 654 -2.57 16.96 -36.11
C VAL A 654 -3.68 16.61 -35.14
N VAL A 655 -3.50 16.86 -33.84
CA VAL A 655 -4.55 16.63 -32.84
C VAL A 655 -5.75 17.56 -33.09
N SER A 656 -5.51 18.82 -33.47
CA SER A 656 -6.58 19.76 -33.82
C SER A 656 -7.31 19.32 -35.09
N TYR A 657 -6.58 18.89 -36.12
CA TYR A 657 -7.18 18.35 -37.35
C TYR A 657 -8.03 17.10 -37.09
N TRP A 658 -7.58 16.21 -36.20
CA TRP A 658 -8.37 15.05 -35.81
C TRP A 658 -9.68 15.46 -35.13
N ASN A 659 -9.64 16.39 -34.17
CA ASN A 659 -10.84 16.87 -33.50
C ASN A 659 -11.79 17.59 -34.46
N LEU A 660 -11.26 18.39 -35.40
CA LEU A 660 -12.06 19.03 -36.46
C LEU A 660 -12.76 17.98 -37.33
N ALA A 661 -12.05 16.93 -37.76
CA ALA A 661 -12.62 15.85 -38.53
C ALA A 661 -13.76 15.14 -37.78
N VAL A 662 -13.56 14.84 -36.49
CA VAL A 662 -14.57 14.20 -35.64
C VAL A 662 -15.80 15.10 -35.44
N ILE A 663 -15.62 16.40 -35.21
CA ILE A 663 -16.74 17.34 -35.06
C ILE A 663 -17.55 17.44 -36.35
N PHE A 664 -16.89 17.59 -37.50
CA PHE A 664 -17.60 17.65 -38.79
C PHE A 664 -18.29 16.34 -39.15
N GLN A 665 -17.71 15.19 -38.79
CA GLN A 665 -18.36 13.90 -38.95
C GLN A 665 -19.64 13.82 -38.09
N ARG A 666 -19.58 14.20 -36.80
CA ARG A 666 -20.76 14.22 -35.93
C ARG A 666 -21.85 15.14 -36.45
N LYS A 667 -21.51 16.36 -36.90
CA LYS A 667 -22.49 17.29 -37.52
C LYS A 667 -23.16 16.67 -38.77
N ALA A 668 -22.43 15.87 -39.55
CA ALA A 668 -23.01 15.16 -40.69
C ALA A 668 -23.98 14.04 -40.25
N GLU A 669 -23.60 13.24 -39.24
CA GLU A 669 -24.42 12.15 -38.69
C GLU A 669 -25.70 12.67 -37.99
N GLU A 670 -25.64 13.83 -37.33
CA GLU A 670 -26.80 14.48 -36.71
C GLU A 670 -27.87 14.84 -37.75
N ILE A 671 -27.45 15.35 -38.91
CA ILE A 671 -28.36 15.64 -40.02
C ILE A 671 -29.01 14.32 -40.49
N GLU A 672 -28.23 13.24 -40.71
CA GLU A 672 -28.70 11.95 -41.28
C GLU A 672 -29.89 11.30 -40.55
N ASN A 673 -30.10 11.62 -39.27
CA ASN A 673 -31.16 11.04 -38.46
C ASN A 673 -32.55 11.70 -38.63
N ASP A 674 -32.64 12.86 -39.30
CA ASP A 674 -33.90 13.58 -39.55
C ASP A 674 -34.40 13.41 -41.00
N VAL A 675 -35.71 13.65 -41.23
CA VAL A 675 -36.31 13.59 -42.58
C VAL A 675 -35.77 14.75 -43.43
N MET A 676 -34.75 14.45 -44.23
CA MET A 676 -33.95 15.37 -45.04
C MET A 676 -34.74 16.33 -45.93
N LEU A 677 -34.53 17.62 -45.74
CA LEU A 677 -34.80 18.65 -46.74
C LEU A 677 -33.65 18.75 -47.76
N PRO A 678 -33.89 19.27 -48.99
CA PRO A 678 -32.85 19.41 -50.02
C PRO A 678 -31.67 20.30 -49.60
N GLU A 679 -31.91 21.29 -48.73
CA GLU A 679 -30.89 22.20 -48.19
C GLU A 679 -29.97 21.46 -47.19
N GLU A 680 -30.53 20.58 -46.36
CA GLU A 680 -29.81 19.76 -45.39
C GLU A 680 -28.90 18.71 -46.07
N HIS A 681 -29.26 18.29 -47.30
CA HIS A 681 -28.42 17.39 -48.11
C HIS A 681 -27.10 18.03 -48.57
N GLU A 682 -27.11 19.30 -48.96
CA GLU A 682 -25.88 20.01 -49.36
C GLU A 682 -25.02 20.38 -48.14
N GLU A 683 -25.64 20.70 -47.00
CA GLU A 683 -24.91 20.91 -45.74
C GLU A 683 -24.22 19.63 -45.25
N HIS A 684 -24.94 18.50 -45.25
CA HIS A 684 -24.38 17.19 -44.90
C HIS A 684 -23.16 16.84 -45.77
N LYS A 685 -23.27 17.01 -47.09
CA LYS A 685 -22.16 16.79 -48.03
C LYS A 685 -20.99 17.74 -47.75
N THR A 686 -21.27 19.00 -47.42
CA THR A 686 -20.24 19.99 -47.08
C THR A 686 -19.47 19.57 -45.82
N TYR A 687 -20.15 19.08 -44.79
CA TYR A 687 -19.51 18.59 -43.58
C TYR A 687 -18.64 17.36 -43.82
N LEU A 688 -19.11 16.38 -44.61
CA LEU A 688 -18.29 15.23 -44.98
C LEU A 688 -17.04 15.62 -45.79
N LEU A 689 -17.16 16.61 -46.68
CA LEU A 689 -16.01 17.13 -47.42
C LEU A 689 -15.00 17.81 -46.50
N LYS A 690 -15.46 18.57 -45.49
CA LYS A 690 -14.59 19.17 -44.48
C LYS A 690 -13.91 18.11 -43.60
N ALA A 691 -14.65 17.09 -43.15
CA ALA A 691 -14.08 15.98 -42.39
C ALA A 691 -12.97 15.27 -43.20
N LYS A 692 -13.26 14.95 -44.47
CA LYS A 692 -12.27 14.36 -45.40
C LYS A 692 -11.04 15.26 -45.58
N TYR A 693 -11.23 16.57 -45.72
CA TYR A 693 -10.13 17.54 -45.87
C TYR A 693 -9.16 17.49 -44.68
N TYR A 694 -9.67 17.50 -43.45
CA TYR A 694 -8.83 17.42 -42.26
C TYR A 694 -8.16 16.06 -42.10
N LEU A 695 -8.84 14.95 -42.43
CA LEU A 695 -8.20 13.63 -42.46
C LEU A 695 -7.06 13.57 -43.48
N MET A 696 -7.19 14.23 -44.64
CA MET A 696 -6.12 14.33 -45.63
C MET A 696 -4.92 15.15 -45.12
N LYS A 697 -5.16 16.20 -44.34
CA LYS A 697 -4.08 16.96 -43.67
C LYS A 697 -3.28 16.07 -42.71
N ILE A 698 -3.96 15.26 -41.90
CA ILE A 698 -3.31 14.30 -40.98
C ILE A 698 -2.41 13.33 -41.73
N ILE A 699 -2.89 12.77 -42.86
CA ILE A 699 -2.10 11.85 -43.69
C ILE A 699 -0.87 12.55 -44.28
N ALA A 700 -1.02 13.79 -44.78
CA ALA A 700 0.09 14.55 -45.33
C ALA A 700 1.18 14.81 -44.28
N GLU A 701 0.79 15.18 -43.07
CA GLU A 701 1.71 15.52 -41.99
C GLU A 701 2.39 14.29 -41.38
N SER A 702 1.64 13.20 -41.18
CA SER A 702 2.19 11.90 -40.75
C SER A 702 3.12 11.23 -41.77
N SER A 703 2.95 11.52 -43.07
CA SER A 703 3.89 11.08 -44.11
C SER A 703 5.22 11.84 -44.11
N SER A 704 5.25 13.04 -43.52
CA SER A 704 6.44 13.89 -43.42
C SER A 704 7.24 13.68 -42.14
N ASP A 705 6.59 13.23 -41.06
CA ASP A 705 7.23 12.91 -39.77
C ASP A 705 6.54 11.67 -39.14
N MET A 706 7.25 10.54 -39.14
CA MET A 706 6.72 9.27 -38.61
C MET A 706 6.46 9.30 -37.09
N SER A 707 7.01 10.26 -36.34
CA SER A 707 6.74 10.43 -34.90
C SER A 707 5.35 11.01 -34.60
N VAL A 708 4.67 11.50 -35.64
CA VAL A 708 3.33 12.10 -35.56
C VAL A 708 2.22 11.04 -35.54
N ALA A 709 2.48 9.84 -36.09
CA ALA A 709 1.51 8.74 -36.12
C ALA A 709 1.15 8.19 -34.73
N GLU A 710 2.02 8.33 -33.73
CA GLU A 710 1.76 7.92 -32.33
C GLU A 710 0.98 8.97 -31.52
N LYS A 711 0.83 10.21 -32.04
CA LYS A 711 0.16 11.33 -31.35
C LYS A 711 -1.34 11.42 -31.65
N VAL A 712 -1.83 10.70 -32.67
CA VAL A 712 -3.25 10.50 -33.01
C VAL A 712 -3.74 9.26 -32.29
#